data_AF-A0A316BF80-F1
#
_entry.id   AF-A0A316BF80-F1
#
_cell.length_a   1.000
_cell.length_b   1.000
_cell.length_c   1.000
_cell.angle_alpha   90.00
_cell.angle_beta   90.00
_cell.angle_gamma   90.00
#
_symmetry.space_group_name_H-M   'P 1'
#
loop_
_entity.id
_entity.type
_entity.pdbx_description
1 polymer ?
#
loop_
_entity_poly.entity_id
_entity_poly.type
_entity_poly.pdbx_seq_one_letter_code
_entity_poly.pdbx_strand_id
1 'polypeptide(L)'
;MKGKWRQNLHIEPPEGWMNDPNGLCFFDGLYHVYFQYSPGTPNGESVRRWGHYVSPDLLSWKYKGIVLDADIPEDKDGVFSGSAVAFEDHVEFFYTGNVMEEGDYDYVLEGRGANVIHVLSPDGSSMSSKKVLLRNSDYPDFCSCHVRDPKVWIEDGVYKMVLGARTKDDKGCVLLYEGKSIDSLEYKKCFSAPDMGYMWECPDLFELEGKKFLAFCPQGIPQGEFKYQNLFQSGYFTVDGDALSDFEEFDYGFDFYAPQTFVTPDGRRLLIGWMGIGDGSYTNPTTDLGWQHCLTLPRELTAGSDGKILQNPIRELDSLKKITKPVDGEAWEGLPFEVDAAGFDDSVSVSVSGAEITWDKASGVLSLHFTNDEGYGRGERKIRISSLESLRIIADVSSLEIYINGGRYVMCTRFYPEHRQVKVSASGAVASLSRLRLNDTLVAIGEALIDFIPDRKACEFYEVGSFSPATGGAPANVCGAFSKLGGKSRMITQLGRDPFGDVITRTLNEAGVDTSCISYTSEANTALAFVSQTADGKSTYSFYRNPSADMLFDPSAIKAEMFDDCYALHFCSVSLGDFPMKDAHRAAITIARRQGAIVSFDPNLRFMLWDDKDALKRVIWEFIPDCDIVKISDEELEFITGCSDIGEALPLLFAGSVKLVILTKGKDGADCYSSLGCVSSAITKVTAVDTTGAGDGFIGSFLWKLRSLGIGKENLGECPLAVIKECLDFANRFCAISVQRKGAIPSYPELDEIK
;
A
#
# COMPACT_ATOMS: atom_id res chain seq x y z
N MET A 1 -8.94 -1.53 20.18
CA MET A 1 -8.55 -0.77 18.99
C MET A 1 -8.94 -1.59 17.77
N LYS A 2 -9.86 -1.11 16.92
CA LYS A 2 -10.10 -1.77 15.63
C LYS A 2 -8.78 -1.74 14.84
N GLY A 3 -8.36 -2.88 14.30
CA GLY A 3 -7.19 -2.92 13.40
C GLY A 3 -5.81 -3.20 14.02
N LYS A 4 -5.69 -3.70 15.27
CA LYS A 4 -4.36 -3.92 15.90
C LYS A 4 -3.41 -4.84 15.10
N TRP A 5 -3.96 -5.80 14.37
CA TRP A 5 -3.25 -6.78 13.53
C TRP A 5 -3.39 -6.57 12.02
N ARG A 6 -3.84 -5.38 11.60
CA ARG A 6 -3.83 -5.01 10.17
C ARG A 6 -2.39 -4.95 9.68
N GLN A 7 -2.17 -5.50 8.49
CA GLN A 7 -0.87 -5.61 7.86
C GLN A 7 -0.42 -4.24 7.34
N ASN A 8 0.89 -4.02 7.28
CA ASN A 8 1.45 -2.83 6.64
C ASN A 8 2.03 -3.14 5.26
N LEU A 9 2.60 -4.32 5.06
CA LEU A 9 3.27 -4.74 3.83
C LEU A 9 2.42 -5.69 2.98
N HIS A 10 1.60 -6.53 3.61
CA HIS A 10 0.81 -7.55 2.92
C HIS A 10 -0.59 -7.04 2.52
N ILE A 11 -1.08 -7.50 1.36
CA ILE A 11 -2.46 -7.25 0.93
C ILE A 11 -3.42 -8.07 1.79
N GLU A 12 -4.47 -7.44 2.30
CA GLU A 12 -5.52 -8.08 3.09
C GLU A 12 -6.90 -7.56 2.67
N PRO A 13 -8.02 -8.26 2.95
CA PRO A 13 -9.32 -7.76 2.58
C PRO A 13 -9.69 -6.54 3.43
N PRO A 14 -10.36 -5.51 2.86
CA PRO A 14 -10.83 -4.35 3.63
C PRO A 14 -11.74 -4.74 4.81
N GLU A 15 -12.53 -5.78 4.64
CA GLU A 15 -13.35 -6.47 5.65
C GLU A 15 -13.70 -7.87 5.14
N GLY A 16 -14.18 -8.77 5.97
CA GLY A 16 -14.59 -10.10 5.54
C GLY A 16 -13.41 -11.02 5.23
N TRP A 17 -13.58 -11.91 4.27
CA TRP A 17 -12.63 -13.01 4.06
C TRP A 17 -12.01 -12.97 2.67
N MET A 18 -10.72 -13.30 2.60
CA MET A 18 -9.91 -13.42 1.39
C MET A 18 -9.25 -14.80 1.33
N ASN A 19 -9.09 -15.32 0.12
CA ASN A 19 -8.21 -16.45 -0.17
C ASN A 19 -7.37 -16.17 -1.43
N ASP A 20 -7.48 -17.06 -2.43
CA ASP A 20 -6.62 -17.18 -3.60
C ASP A 20 -6.39 -15.83 -4.30
N PRO A 21 -5.13 -15.47 -4.60
CA PRO A 21 -4.84 -14.46 -5.60
C PRO A 21 -5.33 -14.90 -6.98
N ASN A 22 -5.93 -13.98 -7.71
CA ASN A 22 -6.52 -14.22 -9.02
C ASN A 22 -6.11 -13.11 -10.00
N GLY A 23 -6.25 -13.40 -11.29
CA GLY A 23 -6.09 -12.41 -12.35
C GLY A 23 -4.79 -11.61 -12.33
N LEU A 24 -3.71 -12.16 -11.77
CA LEU A 24 -2.47 -11.42 -11.56
C LEU A 24 -1.87 -10.96 -12.90
N CYS A 25 -1.69 -9.64 -13.07
CA CYS A 25 -1.13 -9.09 -14.30
C CYS A 25 -0.49 -7.71 -14.10
N PHE A 26 0.25 -7.25 -15.11
CA PHE A 26 0.60 -5.85 -15.28
C PHE A 26 -0.17 -5.29 -16.47
N PHE A 27 -0.87 -4.18 -16.27
CA PHE A 27 -1.71 -3.54 -17.27
C PHE A 27 -1.77 -2.03 -17.01
N ASP A 28 -1.79 -1.23 -18.07
CA ASP A 28 -1.89 0.24 -18.02
C ASP A 28 -0.93 0.90 -17.00
N GLY A 29 0.33 0.45 -16.96
CA GLY A 29 1.35 1.00 -16.07
C GLY A 29 1.25 0.56 -14.61
N LEU A 30 0.34 -0.35 -14.27
CA LEU A 30 0.09 -0.79 -12.90
C LEU A 30 0.20 -2.32 -12.77
N TYR A 31 0.56 -2.78 -11.58
CA TYR A 31 0.38 -4.16 -11.14
C TYR A 31 -1.04 -4.33 -10.61
N HIS A 32 -1.71 -5.39 -11.06
CA HIS A 32 -3.08 -5.73 -10.67
C HIS A 32 -3.08 -7.04 -9.90
N VAL A 33 -3.70 -7.02 -8.72
CA VAL A 33 -3.95 -8.21 -7.90
C VAL A 33 -5.44 -8.31 -7.66
N TYR A 34 -6.08 -9.31 -8.28
CA TYR A 34 -7.42 -9.71 -7.91
C TYR A 34 -7.34 -10.82 -6.88
N PHE A 35 -8.43 -11.06 -6.18
CA PHE A 35 -8.46 -12.11 -5.17
C PHE A 35 -9.89 -12.56 -4.92
N GLN A 36 -10.05 -13.84 -4.61
CA GLN A 36 -11.34 -14.36 -4.20
C GLN A 36 -11.72 -13.74 -2.84
N TYR A 37 -12.93 -13.20 -2.79
CA TYR A 37 -13.39 -12.28 -1.76
C TYR A 37 -14.81 -12.63 -1.29
N SER A 38 -15.01 -12.57 0.02
CA SER A 38 -16.29 -12.78 0.70
C SER A 38 -16.53 -11.59 1.64
N PRO A 39 -17.11 -10.48 1.13
CA PRO A 39 -17.34 -9.26 1.90
C PRO A 39 -18.32 -9.49 3.05
N GLY A 40 -18.13 -8.75 4.14
CA GLY A 40 -19.00 -8.77 5.32
C GLY A 40 -18.94 -10.05 6.17
N THR A 41 -18.32 -11.13 5.70
CA THR A 41 -18.25 -12.41 6.42
C THR A 41 -16.80 -12.89 6.57
N PRO A 42 -16.16 -12.70 7.73
CA PRO A 42 -14.76 -13.11 7.94
C PRO A 42 -14.56 -14.65 7.95
N ASN A 43 -15.64 -15.42 8.04
CA ASN A 43 -15.63 -16.88 7.90
C ASN A 43 -15.73 -17.35 6.44
N GLY A 44 -15.93 -16.43 5.49
CA GLY A 44 -16.15 -16.81 4.10
C GLY A 44 -17.51 -17.47 3.87
N GLU A 45 -18.60 -16.96 4.45
CA GLU A 45 -19.94 -17.53 4.26
C GLU A 45 -20.72 -16.86 3.12
N SER A 46 -20.33 -15.64 2.71
CA SER A 46 -20.98 -14.96 1.58
C SER A 46 -20.52 -15.51 0.23
N VAL A 47 -21.35 -15.29 -0.80
CA VAL A 47 -21.07 -15.70 -2.17
C VAL A 47 -19.70 -15.17 -2.62
N ARG A 48 -18.92 -16.02 -3.28
CA ARG A 48 -17.57 -15.66 -3.76
C ARG A 48 -17.63 -14.65 -4.89
N ARG A 49 -16.77 -13.64 -4.76
CA ARG A 49 -16.60 -12.50 -5.66
C ARG A 49 -15.11 -12.27 -5.89
N TRP A 50 -14.74 -11.41 -6.83
CA TRP A 50 -13.35 -10.93 -6.91
C TRP A 50 -13.23 -9.50 -6.43
N GLY A 51 -12.38 -9.29 -5.42
CA GLY A 51 -11.86 -7.97 -5.05
C GLY A 51 -10.63 -7.61 -5.90
N HIS A 52 -10.26 -6.33 -5.89
CA HIS A 52 -9.17 -5.82 -6.74
C HIS A 52 -8.28 -4.80 -6.01
N TYR A 53 -6.97 -5.00 -6.11
CA TYR A 53 -5.93 -4.04 -5.74
C TYR A 53 -5.08 -3.67 -6.96
N VAL A 54 -4.60 -2.42 -6.99
CA VAL A 54 -3.58 -1.95 -7.94
C VAL A 54 -2.40 -1.35 -7.21
N SER A 55 -1.21 -1.41 -7.81
CA SER A 55 0.00 -0.76 -7.31
C SER A 55 0.92 -0.33 -8.45
N PRO A 56 1.59 0.83 -8.37
CA PRO A 56 2.60 1.22 -9.35
C PRO A 56 3.97 0.57 -9.09
N ASP A 57 4.21 0.07 -7.87
CA ASP A 57 5.55 -0.22 -7.34
C ASP A 57 5.64 -1.56 -6.57
N LEU A 58 4.57 -2.37 -6.57
CA LEU A 58 4.39 -3.61 -5.78
C LEU A 58 4.39 -3.43 -4.25
N LEU A 59 4.46 -2.20 -3.75
CA LEU A 59 4.51 -1.88 -2.32
C LEU A 59 3.28 -1.07 -1.87
N SER A 60 2.94 -0.05 -2.67
CA SER A 60 1.87 0.90 -2.44
C SER A 60 0.58 0.40 -3.09
N TRP A 61 -0.18 -0.42 -2.36
CA TRP A 61 -1.42 -1.01 -2.86
C TRP A 61 -2.64 -0.13 -2.60
N LYS A 62 -3.53 -0.02 -3.58
CA LYS A 62 -4.81 0.67 -3.48
C LYS A 62 -5.96 -0.28 -3.81
N TYR A 63 -6.91 -0.43 -2.89
CA TYR A 63 -8.13 -1.18 -3.13
C TYR A 63 -9.03 -0.45 -4.13
N LYS A 64 -9.58 -1.19 -5.09
CA LYS A 64 -10.42 -0.68 -6.18
C LYS A 64 -11.87 -1.15 -6.10
N GLY A 65 -12.19 -2.02 -5.13
CA GLY A 65 -13.54 -2.55 -4.96
C GLY A 65 -13.69 -3.97 -5.47
N ILE A 66 -14.94 -4.37 -5.66
CA ILE A 66 -15.35 -5.66 -6.23
C ILE A 66 -15.51 -5.47 -7.73
N VAL A 67 -14.94 -6.37 -8.53
CA VAL A 67 -14.98 -6.28 -10.01
C VAL A 67 -15.78 -7.42 -10.66
N LEU A 68 -15.89 -8.58 -10.02
CA LEU A 68 -16.73 -9.69 -10.47
C LEU A 68 -17.67 -10.13 -9.34
N ASP A 69 -18.96 -10.18 -9.65
CA ASP A 69 -20.03 -10.67 -8.76
C ASP A 69 -20.74 -11.87 -9.41
N ALA A 70 -21.45 -12.69 -8.64
CA ALA A 70 -22.27 -13.79 -9.16
C ALA A 70 -23.60 -13.26 -9.70
N ASP A 71 -23.72 -13.15 -11.02
CA ASP A 71 -24.84 -12.43 -11.67
C ASP A 71 -25.40 -13.13 -12.92
N ILE A 72 -24.91 -14.34 -13.24
CA ILE A 72 -25.48 -15.21 -14.27
C ILE A 72 -25.78 -16.60 -13.69
N PRO A 73 -26.66 -17.40 -14.33
CA PRO A 73 -26.98 -18.75 -13.85
C PRO A 73 -25.75 -19.66 -13.69
N GLU A 74 -24.72 -19.47 -14.51
CA GLU A 74 -23.52 -20.29 -14.53
C GLU A 74 -22.49 -19.98 -13.44
N ASP A 75 -22.70 -18.93 -12.65
CA ASP A 75 -21.88 -18.61 -11.49
C ASP A 75 -22.68 -18.21 -10.25
N LYS A 76 -23.98 -18.54 -10.21
CA LYS A 76 -24.92 -18.12 -9.16
C LYS A 76 -24.46 -18.46 -7.74
N ASP A 77 -23.64 -19.50 -7.57
CA ASP A 77 -23.13 -19.96 -6.27
C ASP A 77 -21.66 -19.56 -6.03
N GLY A 78 -21.07 -18.76 -6.93
CA GLY A 78 -19.80 -18.09 -6.71
C GLY A 78 -18.96 -17.89 -7.96
N VAL A 79 -18.28 -16.75 -7.99
CA VAL A 79 -17.14 -16.45 -8.87
C VAL A 79 -15.89 -17.02 -8.21
N PHE A 80 -15.47 -18.21 -8.62
CA PHE A 80 -14.30 -18.91 -8.08
C PHE A 80 -13.00 -18.44 -8.77
N SER A 81 -11.88 -19.02 -8.37
CA SER A 81 -10.54 -18.69 -8.84
C SER A 81 -10.34 -18.80 -10.36
N GLY A 82 -9.32 -18.08 -10.82
CA GLY A 82 -9.04 -17.88 -12.23
C GLY A 82 -7.84 -16.97 -12.48
N SER A 83 -7.59 -16.66 -13.75
CA SER A 83 -6.42 -15.93 -14.22
C SER A 83 -6.79 -14.83 -15.23
N ALA A 84 -5.79 -14.04 -15.61
CA ALA A 84 -5.92 -12.98 -16.59
C ALA A 84 -4.81 -13.08 -17.65
N VAL A 85 -5.13 -12.59 -18.85
CA VAL A 85 -4.18 -12.31 -19.93
C VAL A 85 -4.29 -10.83 -20.27
N ALA A 86 -3.22 -10.08 -20.02
CA ALA A 86 -3.18 -8.65 -20.33
C ALA A 86 -2.70 -8.42 -21.77
N PHE A 87 -3.42 -7.58 -22.48
CA PHE A 87 -3.08 -7.03 -23.79
C PHE A 87 -2.74 -5.54 -23.66
N GLU A 88 -2.35 -4.91 -24.77
CA GLU A 88 -2.01 -3.48 -24.78
C GLU A 88 -3.20 -2.58 -24.44
N ASP A 89 -4.41 -2.95 -24.87
CA ASP A 89 -5.62 -2.14 -24.79
C ASP A 89 -6.73 -2.72 -23.90
N HIS A 90 -6.58 -3.95 -23.41
CA HIS A 90 -7.56 -4.61 -22.54
C HIS A 90 -6.94 -5.77 -21.74
N VAL A 91 -7.73 -6.34 -20.83
CA VAL A 91 -7.43 -7.57 -20.10
C VAL A 91 -8.55 -8.58 -20.34
N GLU A 92 -8.19 -9.81 -20.67
CA GLU A 92 -9.11 -10.96 -20.71
C GLU A 92 -8.99 -11.75 -19.40
N PHE A 93 -10.12 -11.97 -18.74
CA PHE A 93 -10.24 -12.75 -17.51
C PHE A 93 -10.90 -14.09 -17.78
N PHE A 94 -10.39 -15.12 -17.12
CA PHE A 94 -10.91 -16.48 -17.17
C PHE A 94 -11.08 -16.97 -15.74
N TYR A 95 -12.28 -17.40 -15.37
CA TYR A 95 -12.56 -17.87 -14.01
C TYR A 95 -13.56 -19.03 -14.01
N THR A 96 -13.70 -19.69 -12.86
CA THR A 96 -14.69 -20.75 -12.70
C THR A 96 -16.00 -20.17 -12.15
N GLY A 97 -17.08 -20.24 -12.92
CA GLY A 97 -18.43 -20.06 -12.41
C GLY A 97 -18.90 -21.33 -11.72
N ASN A 98 -19.17 -21.22 -10.41
CA ASN A 98 -19.62 -22.33 -9.60
C ASN A 98 -21.15 -22.36 -9.51
N VAL A 99 -21.71 -23.56 -9.69
CA VAL A 99 -23.13 -23.85 -9.51
C VAL A 99 -23.29 -25.07 -8.62
N MET A 100 -24.18 -24.97 -7.64
CA MET A 100 -24.65 -26.05 -6.78
C MET A 100 -26.16 -26.17 -7.02
N GLU A 101 -26.58 -27.27 -7.64
CA GLU A 101 -27.99 -27.54 -7.88
C GLU A 101 -28.72 -27.86 -6.59
N GLU A 102 -29.96 -27.40 -6.45
CA GLU A 102 -30.75 -27.71 -5.26
C GLU A 102 -31.09 -29.21 -5.23
N GLY A 103 -30.65 -29.92 -4.18
CA GLY A 103 -30.97 -31.34 -4.00
C GLY A 103 -29.96 -32.07 -3.11
N ASP A 104 -30.19 -33.37 -2.96
CA ASP A 104 -29.27 -34.30 -2.29
C ASP A 104 -28.42 -35.00 -3.35
N TYR A 105 -27.42 -34.27 -3.85
CA TYR A 105 -26.47 -34.76 -4.85
C TYR A 105 -25.15 -35.15 -4.20
N ASP A 106 -24.48 -36.16 -4.78
CA ASP A 106 -23.05 -36.27 -4.61
C ASP A 106 -22.37 -35.19 -5.46
N TYR A 107 -22.12 -34.02 -4.86
CA TYR A 107 -21.51 -32.86 -5.53
C TYR A 107 -20.12 -33.11 -6.11
N VAL A 108 -19.52 -34.28 -5.83
CA VAL A 108 -18.34 -34.73 -6.53
C VAL A 108 -18.67 -35.18 -7.95
N LEU A 109 -19.74 -35.93 -8.14
CA LEU A 109 -20.06 -36.61 -9.40
C LEU A 109 -21.21 -35.97 -10.17
N GLU A 110 -22.13 -35.30 -9.48
CA GLU A 110 -23.37 -34.75 -10.03
C GLU A 110 -23.78 -33.46 -9.30
N GLY A 111 -24.77 -32.72 -9.79
CA GLY A 111 -25.34 -31.56 -9.08
C GLY A 111 -24.42 -30.35 -8.91
N ARG A 112 -23.17 -30.41 -9.39
CA ARG A 112 -22.25 -29.28 -9.45
C ARG A 112 -21.95 -28.89 -10.88
N GLY A 113 -22.13 -27.60 -11.19
CA GLY A 113 -21.68 -26.97 -12.41
C GLY A 113 -20.34 -26.28 -12.20
N ALA A 114 -19.36 -26.61 -13.03
CA ALA A 114 -18.05 -25.98 -13.01
C ALA A 114 -17.79 -25.39 -14.39
N ASN A 115 -18.15 -24.12 -14.57
CA ASN A 115 -18.18 -23.46 -15.87
C ASN A 115 -16.95 -22.57 -16.03
N VAL A 116 -16.18 -22.70 -17.10
CA VAL A 116 -15.15 -21.71 -17.43
C VAL A 116 -15.82 -20.51 -18.07
N ILE A 117 -15.68 -19.34 -17.46
CA ILE A 117 -16.28 -18.09 -17.91
C ILE A 117 -15.19 -17.10 -18.30
N HIS A 118 -15.43 -16.39 -19.40
CA HIS A 118 -14.59 -15.33 -19.93
C HIS A 118 -15.27 -13.95 -19.81
N VAL A 119 -14.46 -12.95 -19.46
CA VAL A 119 -14.84 -11.54 -19.34
C VAL A 119 -13.70 -10.68 -19.86
N LEU A 120 -14.01 -9.57 -20.54
CA LEU A 120 -13.04 -8.57 -20.99
C LEU A 120 -13.16 -7.29 -20.15
N SER A 121 -12.04 -6.62 -19.90
CA SER A 121 -12.03 -5.28 -19.29
C SER A 121 -11.08 -4.34 -20.02
N PRO A 122 -11.53 -3.14 -20.45
CA PRO A 122 -10.65 -2.14 -21.09
C PRO A 122 -9.77 -1.36 -20.08
N ASP A 123 -10.09 -1.39 -18.79
CA ASP A 123 -9.44 -0.60 -17.73
C ASP A 123 -9.01 -1.45 -16.51
N GLY A 124 -9.21 -2.77 -16.59
CA GLY A 124 -8.97 -3.72 -15.50
C GLY A 124 -9.97 -3.65 -14.34
N SER A 125 -11.03 -2.84 -14.41
CA SER A 125 -12.03 -2.71 -13.33
C SER A 125 -13.48 -2.84 -13.82
N SER A 126 -13.76 -2.36 -15.03
CA SER A 126 -15.05 -2.40 -15.70
C SER A 126 -15.15 -3.68 -16.52
N MET A 127 -16.02 -4.61 -16.10
CA MET A 127 -16.16 -5.92 -16.71
C MET A 127 -17.22 -5.95 -17.82
N SER A 128 -16.92 -6.61 -18.94
CA SER A 128 -17.87 -6.86 -20.03
C SER A 128 -18.95 -7.87 -19.61
N SER A 129 -19.90 -8.13 -20.51
CA SER A 129 -20.80 -9.30 -20.36
C SER A 129 -19.99 -10.60 -20.31
N LYS A 130 -20.41 -11.50 -19.41
CA LYS A 130 -19.82 -12.82 -19.23
C LYS A 130 -20.16 -13.75 -20.39
N LYS A 131 -19.18 -14.57 -20.78
CA LYS A 131 -19.31 -15.60 -21.81
C LYS A 131 -18.84 -16.94 -21.26
N VAL A 132 -19.72 -17.94 -21.25
CA VAL A 132 -19.36 -19.30 -20.87
C VAL A 132 -18.58 -19.95 -22.01
N LEU A 133 -17.38 -20.44 -21.71
CA LEU A 133 -16.50 -21.11 -22.68
C LEU A 133 -16.58 -22.63 -22.58
N LEU A 134 -16.53 -23.17 -21.36
CA LEU A 134 -16.57 -24.62 -21.11
C LEU A 134 -17.53 -24.93 -19.96
N ARG A 135 -18.12 -26.12 -20.02
CA ARG A 135 -19.01 -26.71 -19.01
C ARG A 135 -18.55 -28.13 -18.69
N ASN A 136 -19.21 -28.76 -17.72
CA ASN A 136 -18.94 -30.17 -17.40
C ASN A 136 -19.04 -31.12 -18.60
N SER A 137 -19.89 -30.83 -19.58
CA SER A 137 -20.03 -31.62 -20.82
C SER A 137 -18.84 -31.50 -21.78
N ASP A 138 -18.01 -30.47 -21.62
CA ASP A 138 -16.85 -30.20 -22.47
C ASP A 138 -15.56 -30.82 -21.90
N TYR A 139 -15.61 -31.36 -20.68
CA TYR A 139 -14.50 -32.03 -20.03
C TYR A 139 -14.46 -33.52 -20.39
N PRO A 140 -13.28 -34.18 -20.35
CA PRO A 140 -13.19 -35.61 -20.59
C PRO A 140 -14.10 -36.44 -19.68
N ASP A 141 -14.67 -37.52 -20.19
CA ASP A 141 -15.63 -38.38 -19.47
C ASP A 141 -15.12 -38.97 -18.15
N PHE A 142 -13.79 -39.00 -17.94
CA PHE A 142 -13.19 -39.47 -16.69
C PHE A 142 -13.22 -38.43 -15.57
N CYS A 143 -13.49 -37.16 -15.87
CA CYS A 143 -13.57 -36.08 -14.89
C CYS A 143 -14.85 -36.19 -14.06
N SER A 144 -14.74 -35.83 -12.78
CA SER A 144 -15.88 -35.58 -11.92
C SER A 144 -16.43 -34.17 -12.16
N CYS A 145 -17.38 -33.70 -11.35
CA CYS A 145 -17.86 -32.32 -11.40
C CYS A 145 -16.87 -31.29 -10.87
N HIS A 146 -15.75 -31.71 -10.27
CA HIS A 146 -14.69 -30.81 -9.82
C HIS A 146 -13.67 -30.58 -10.93
N VAL A 147 -13.88 -29.52 -11.71
CA VAL A 147 -12.92 -28.98 -12.69
C VAL A 147 -12.91 -27.47 -12.56
N ARG A 148 -11.78 -26.85 -12.22
CA ARG A 148 -11.75 -25.41 -11.87
C ARG A 148 -10.37 -24.77 -12.05
N ASP A 149 -10.34 -23.48 -11.77
CA ASP A 149 -9.17 -22.60 -11.64
C ASP A 149 -8.37 -22.47 -12.95
N PRO A 150 -8.96 -21.90 -14.02
CA PRO A 150 -8.29 -21.77 -15.30
C PRO A 150 -7.06 -20.86 -15.23
N LYS A 151 -5.89 -21.38 -15.61
CA LYS A 151 -4.73 -20.56 -15.99
C LYS A 151 -4.61 -20.50 -17.50
N VAL A 152 -4.69 -19.28 -18.05
CA VAL A 152 -4.59 -19.04 -19.50
C VAL A 152 -3.31 -18.27 -19.83
N TRP A 153 -2.70 -18.59 -20.97
CA TRP A 153 -1.63 -17.83 -21.59
C TRP A 153 -1.64 -18.03 -23.11
N ILE A 154 -0.87 -17.21 -23.82
CA ILE A 154 -0.70 -17.33 -25.27
C ILE A 154 0.76 -17.72 -25.53
N GLU A 155 0.96 -18.81 -26.27
CA GLU A 155 2.26 -19.30 -26.70
C GLU A 155 2.19 -19.53 -28.22
N ASP A 156 3.08 -18.91 -28.98
CA ASP A 156 3.13 -19.01 -30.45
C ASP A 156 1.79 -18.71 -31.17
N GLY A 157 1.02 -17.74 -30.64
CA GLY A 157 -0.29 -17.36 -31.18
C GLY A 157 -1.42 -18.36 -30.91
N VAL A 158 -1.19 -19.33 -30.02
CA VAL A 158 -2.17 -20.32 -29.57
C VAL A 158 -2.56 -20.02 -28.13
N TYR A 159 -3.86 -19.95 -27.88
CA TYR A 159 -4.39 -19.93 -26.51
C TYR A 159 -4.18 -21.29 -25.87
N LYS A 160 -3.58 -21.28 -24.69
CA LYS A 160 -3.40 -22.46 -23.86
C LYS A 160 -4.09 -22.24 -22.52
N MET A 161 -4.77 -23.27 -22.03
CA MET A 161 -5.47 -23.24 -20.75
C MET A 161 -5.19 -24.51 -19.98
N VAL A 162 -4.82 -24.38 -18.71
CA VAL A 162 -4.83 -25.51 -17.77
C VAL A 162 -5.95 -25.38 -16.76
N LEU A 163 -6.53 -26.52 -16.38
CA LEU A 163 -7.62 -26.65 -15.41
C LEU A 163 -7.31 -27.75 -14.42
N GLY A 164 -7.52 -27.45 -13.14
CA GLY A 164 -7.39 -28.41 -12.05
C GLY A 164 -8.61 -29.33 -12.03
N ALA A 165 -8.41 -30.62 -11.87
CA ALA A 165 -9.51 -31.59 -11.93
C ALA A 165 -9.37 -32.74 -10.91
N ARG A 166 -10.53 -33.29 -10.52
CA ARG A 166 -10.66 -34.58 -9.84
C ARG A 166 -11.29 -35.57 -10.81
N THR A 167 -10.75 -36.78 -10.89
CA THR A 167 -11.33 -37.86 -11.68
C THR A 167 -12.47 -38.54 -10.93
N LYS A 168 -13.30 -39.31 -11.65
CA LYS A 168 -14.34 -40.18 -11.06
C LYS A 168 -13.75 -41.29 -10.17
N ASP A 169 -12.48 -41.62 -10.36
CA ASP A 169 -11.71 -42.56 -9.53
C ASP A 169 -11.01 -41.88 -8.34
N ASP A 170 -11.41 -40.65 -8.02
CA ASP A 170 -10.93 -39.89 -6.86
C ASP A 170 -9.43 -39.55 -6.90
N LYS A 171 -8.94 -39.15 -8.09
CA LYS A 171 -7.54 -38.75 -8.32
C LYS A 171 -7.44 -37.32 -8.83
N GLY A 172 -6.46 -36.58 -8.33
CA GLY A 172 -6.15 -35.24 -8.82
C GLY A 172 -5.39 -35.28 -10.14
N CYS A 173 -5.69 -34.33 -11.04
CA CYS A 173 -4.99 -34.16 -12.31
C CYS A 173 -5.13 -32.73 -12.84
N VAL A 174 -4.36 -32.38 -13.87
CA VAL A 174 -4.49 -31.11 -14.60
C VAL A 174 -4.75 -31.35 -16.07
N LEU A 175 -5.81 -30.76 -16.59
CA LEU A 175 -6.19 -30.82 -18.00
C LEU A 175 -5.50 -29.70 -18.78
N LEU A 176 -5.03 -29.96 -19.99
CA LEU A 176 -4.52 -28.96 -20.94
C LEU A 176 -5.46 -28.85 -22.14
N TYR A 177 -5.87 -27.62 -22.44
CA TYR A 177 -6.63 -27.23 -23.63
C TYR A 177 -5.80 -26.29 -24.49
N GLU A 178 -5.98 -26.39 -25.81
CA GLU A 178 -5.36 -25.47 -26.78
C GLU A 178 -6.37 -25.04 -27.84
N GLY A 179 -6.26 -23.81 -28.32
CA GLY A 179 -7.12 -23.25 -29.37
C GLY A 179 -6.49 -22.06 -30.09
N LYS A 180 -6.91 -21.80 -31.33
CA LYS A 180 -6.51 -20.58 -32.07
C LYS A 180 -7.22 -19.32 -31.58
N SER A 181 -8.28 -19.50 -30.79
CA SER A 181 -9.07 -18.46 -30.12
C SER A 181 -9.71 -19.06 -28.87
N ILE A 182 -10.24 -18.22 -28.00
CA ILE A 182 -11.01 -18.65 -26.82
C ILE A 182 -12.23 -19.52 -27.17
N ASP A 183 -12.77 -19.38 -28.40
CA ASP A 183 -13.92 -20.14 -28.90
C ASP A 183 -13.59 -21.52 -29.48
N SER A 184 -12.29 -21.82 -29.63
CA SER A 184 -11.82 -23.04 -30.28
C SER A 184 -10.94 -23.88 -29.36
N LEU A 185 -11.14 -23.80 -28.04
CA LEU A 185 -10.39 -24.56 -27.06
C LEU A 185 -10.77 -26.04 -27.16
N GLU A 186 -9.77 -26.90 -27.35
CA GLU A 186 -9.93 -28.34 -27.43
C GLU A 186 -9.01 -29.03 -26.41
N TYR A 187 -9.52 -30.04 -25.72
CA TYR A 187 -8.74 -30.88 -24.82
C TYR A 187 -7.58 -31.54 -25.59
N LYS A 188 -6.36 -31.46 -25.04
CA LYS A 188 -5.14 -32.03 -25.63
C LYS A 188 -4.56 -33.16 -24.80
N LYS A 189 -4.36 -32.93 -23.50
CA LYS A 189 -3.77 -33.94 -22.61
C LYS A 189 -4.10 -33.68 -21.15
N CYS A 190 -3.75 -34.65 -20.31
CA CYS A 190 -3.92 -34.62 -18.87
C CYS A 190 -2.57 -34.92 -18.20
N PHE A 191 -2.18 -34.09 -17.24
CA PHE A 191 -1.06 -34.33 -16.35
C PHE A 191 -1.56 -35.00 -15.07
N SER A 192 -0.92 -36.09 -14.67
CA SER A 192 -1.27 -36.85 -13.47
C SER A 192 -0.03 -37.49 -12.87
N ALA A 193 -0.02 -37.68 -11.56
CA ALA A 193 1.03 -38.38 -10.82
C ALA A 193 0.41 -39.35 -9.79
N PRO A 194 1.04 -40.51 -9.53
CA PRO A 194 0.57 -41.42 -8.50
C PRO A 194 0.64 -40.77 -7.11
N ASP A 195 -0.27 -41.18 -6.22
CA ASP A 195 -0.30 -40.81 -4.80
C ASP A 195 -0.29 -39.29 -4.50
N MET A 196 -0.79 -38.48 -5.44
CA MET A 196 -0.77 -37.02 -5.37
C MET A 196 -2.16 -36.43 -5.06
N GLY A 197 -2.88 -37.02 -4.11
CA GLY A 197 -4.18 -36.51 -3.67
C GLY A 197 -5.34 -36.71 -4.65
N TYR A 198 -6.53 -36.23 -4.26
CA TYR A 198 -7.79 -36.45 -4.98
C TYR A 198 -8.20 -35.29 -5.89
N MET A 199 -7.66 -34.08 -5.68
CA MET A 199 -7.96 -32.88 -6.46
C MET A 199 -6.70 -32.02 -6.56
N TRP A 200 -6.41 -31.46 -7.73
CA TRP A 200 -5.34 -30.48 -7.93
C TRP A 200 -5.96 -29.11 -8.19
N GLU A 201 -5.98 -28.23 -7.19
CA GLU A 201 -6.48 -26.85 -7.34
C GLU A 201 -5.42 -25.91 -7.92
N CYS A 202 -5.84 -24.73 -8.38
CA CYS A 202 -4.99 -23.61 -8.75
C CYS A 202 -3.76 -24.00 -9.61
N PRO A 203 -3.94 -24.67 -10.75
CA PRO A 203 -2.81 -25.03 -11.59
C PRO A 203 -2.18 -23.81 -12.25
N ASP A 204 -0.86 -23.86 -12.43
CA ASP A 204 -0.10 -22.90 -13.22
C ASP A 204 0.98 -23.63 -14.01
N LEU A 205 1.03 -23.43 -15.33
CA LEU A 205 2.03 -24.02 -16.21
C LEU A 205 2.87 -22.90 -16.80
N PHE A 206 4.15 -22.87 -16.44
CA PHE A 206 5.03 -21.80 -16.84
C PHE A 206 6.45 -22.23 -17.13
N GLU A 207 7.18 -21.38 -17.83
CA GLU A 207 8.61 -21.52 -18.04
C GLU A 207 9.38 -20.52 -17.16
N LEU A 208 10.52 -20.99 -16.64
CA LEU A 208 11.50 -20.19 -15.90
C LEU A 208 12.90 -20.66 -16.31
N GLU A 209 13.69 -19.74 -16.89
CA GLU A 209 15.06 -19.98 -17.35
C GLU A 209 15.21 -21.25 -18.23
N GLY A 210 14.27 -21.45 -19.17
CA GLY A 210 14.28 -22.58 -20.12
C GLY A 210 13.75 -23.91 -19.55
N LYS A 211 13.25 -23.93 -18.31
CA LYS A 211 12.64 -25.11 -17.68
C LYS A 211 11.15 -24.89 -17.48
N LYS A 212 10.35 -25.92 -17.79
CA LYS A 212 8.90 -25.89 -17.61
C LYS A 212 8.51 -26.44 -16.24
N PHE A 213 7.56 -25.79 -15.59
CA PHE A 213 7.07 -26.13 -14.26
C PHE A 213 5.55 -26.20 -14.27
N LEU A 214 4.99 -27.27 -13.71
CA LEU A 214 3.56 -27.42 -13.44
C LEU A 214 3.33 -27.27 -11.94
N ALA A 215 2.89 -26.09 -11.53
CA ALA A 215 2.45 -25.80 -10.17
C ALA A 215 0.97 -26.12 -9.99
N PHE A 216 0.59 -26.57 -8.79
CA PHE A 216 -0.79 -26.86 -8.40
C PHE A 216 -0.87 -27.12 -6.88
N CYS A 217 -2.10 -27.25 -6.38
CA CYS A 217 -2.40 -27.47 -4.97
C CYS A 217 -3.11 -28.82 -4.76
N PRO A 218 -2.38 -29.91 -4.49
CA PRO A 218 -3.01 -31.20 -4.26
C PRO A 218 -3.68 -31.30 -2.89
N GLN A 219 -4.93 -31.78 -2.88
CA GLN A 219 -5.72 -32.04 -1.68
C GLN A 219 -5.71 -33.53 -1.32
N GLY A 220 -5.61 -33.84 -0.02
CA GLY A 220 -5.72 -35.22 0.49
C GLY A 220 -4.41 -36.03 0.46
N ILE A 221 -3.26 -35.36 0.36
CA ILE A 221 -1.96 -36.02 0.57
C ILE A 221 -1.81 -36.33 2.06
N PRO A 222 -1.42 -37.57 2.46
CA PRO A 222 -1.11 -37.89 3.85
C PRO A 222 0.01 -37.02 4.41
N GLN A 223 -0.21 -36.47 5.61
CA GLN A 223 0.78 -35.61 6.25
C GLN A 223 2.01 -36.41 6.71
N GLY A 224 3.20 -35.85 6.46
CA GLY A 224 4.47 -36.41 6.90
C GLY A 224 5.11 -35.57 8.01
N GLU A 225 6.22 -36.08 8.56
CA GLU A 225 6.98 -35.38 9.62
C GLU A 225 7.76 -34.16 9.11
N PHE A 226 8.32 -34.24 7.90
CA PHE A 226 9.20 -33.19 7.33
C PHE A 226 8.71 -32.63 5.98
N LYS A 227 7.64 -33.20 5.45
CA LYS A 227 7.03 -32.84 4.15
C LYS A 227 5.52 -32.99 4.27
N TYR A 228 4.78 -32.22 3.50
CA TYR A 228 3.33 -32.29 3.43
C TYR A 228 2.63 -32.03 4.78
N GLN A 229 3.18 -31.14 5.59
CA GLN A 229 2.67 -30.90 6.96
C GLN A 229 1.41 -30.05 7.01
N ASN A 230 1.09 -29.31 5.94
CA ASN A 230 -0.19 -28.61 5.83
C ASN A 230 -1.34 -29.58 5.57
N LEU A 231 -2.59 -29.16 5.76
CA LEU A 231 -3.75 -30.00 5.45
C LEU A 231 -3.87 -30.23 3.94
N PHE A 232 -3.57 -29.19 3.17
CA PHE A 232 -3.52 -29.17 1.72
C PHE A 232 -2.17 -28.60 1.29
N GLN A 233 -1.56 -29.16 0.25
CA GLN A 233 -0.21 -28.78 -0.17
C GLN A 233 -0.26 -27.80 -1.34
N SER A 234 0.83 -27.06 -1.52
CA SER A 234 1.07 -26.23 -2.71
C SER A 234 2.49 -26.46 -3.18
N GLY A 235 2.67 -26.76 -4.45
CA GLY A 235 3.98 -27.13 -4.97
C GLY A 235 3.98 -27.29 -6.47
N TYR A 236 5.04 -27.91 -6.99
CA TYR A 236 5.23 -28.04 -8.43
C TYR A 236 5.98 -29.31 -8.81
N PHE A 237 5.80 -29.69 -10.09
CA PHE A 237 6.69 -30.58 -10.82
C PHE A 237 7.53 -29.79 -11.82
N THR A 238 8.76 -30.24 -12.04
CA THR A 238 9.46 -29.91 -13.30
C THR A 238 8.91 -30.80 -14.41
N VAL A 239 8.69 -30.23 -15.59
CA VAL A 239 8.11 -30.91 -16.75
C VAL A 239 9.19 -31.09 -17.82
N ASP A 240 9.45 -32.33 -18.21
CA ASP A 240 10.31 -32.68 -19.35
C ASP A 240 9.53 -33.54 -20.36
N GLY A 241 9.08 -32.92 -21.44
CA GLY A 241 8.13 -33.52 -22.37
C GLY A 241 6.81 -33.86 -21.67
N ASP A 242 6.56 -35.15 -21.46
CA ASP A 242 5.41 -35.68 -20.72
C ASP A 242 5.79 -36.25 -19.34
N ALA A 243 7.08 -36.22 -18.97
CA ALA A 243 7.54 -36.68 -17.67
C ALA A 243 7.43 -35.57 -16.62
N LEU A 244 7.02 -35.96 -15.41
CA LEU A 244 6.96 -35.12 -14.22
C LEU A 244 8.05 -35.57 -13.23
N SER A 245 8.75 -34.61 -12.64
CA SER A 245 9.72 -34.88 -11.57
C SER A 245 9.07 -35.29 -10.26
N ASP A 246 9.85 -35.44 -9.19
CA ASP A 246 9.32 -35.43 -7.83
C ASP A 246 8.66 -34.08 -7.51
N PHE A 247 7.62 -34.13 -6.68
CA PHE A 247 6.89 -32.96 -6.22
C PHE A 247 7.70 -32.17 -5.18
N GLU A 248 7.73 -30.85 -5.35
CA GLU A 248 8.40 -29.92 -4.44
C GLU A 248 7.41 -28.92 -3.89
N GLU A 249 7.39 -28.73 -2.57
CA GLU A 249 6.52 -27.75 -1.92
C GLU A 249 7.07 -26.32 -2.15
N PHE A 250 6.17 -25.36 -2.35
CA PHE A 250 6.56 -23.94 -2.41
C PHE A 250 6.87 -23.38 -1.03
N ASP A 251 6.18 -23.84 0.00
CA ASP A 251 6.26 -23.26 1.34
C ASP A 251 6.06 -24.38 2.38
N TYR A 252 6.88 -24.34 3.42
CA TYR A 252 6.94 -25.34 4.49
C TYR A 252 6.43 -24.77 5.82
N GLY A 253 5.81 -23.58 5.80
CA GLY A 253 5.22 -22.93 6.96
C GLY A 253 3.83 -23.45 7.29
N PHE A 254 3.11 -22.68 8.10
CA PHE A 254 1.72 -22.98 8.49
C PHE A 254 0.72 -22.46 7.46
N ASP A 255 0.92 -21.24 6.96
CA ASP A 255 -0.10 -20.49 6.23
C ASP A 255 0.36 -20.16 4.81
N PHE A 256 0.17 -21.11 3.89
CA PHE A 256 0.42 -20.89 2.47
C PHE A 256 -0.43 -21.83 1.61
N TYR A 257 -1.22 -21.27 0.70
CA TYR A 257 -2.00 -22.02 -0.26
C TYR A 257 -2.28 -21.24 -1.56
N ALA A 258 -2.78 -21.92 -2.58
CA ALA A 258 -3.30 -21.35 -3.82
C ALA A 258 -2.40 -20.27 -4.50
N PRO A 259 -1.10 -20.51 -4.73
CA PRO A 259 -0.27 -19.53 -5.41
C PRO A 259 -0.67 -19.35 -6.87
N GLN A 260 -0.51 -18.13 -7.38
CA GLN A 260 -0.59 -17.81 -8.80
C GLN A 260 0.66 -17.04 -9.23
N THR A 261 1.13 -17.27 -10.45
CA THR A 261 2.28 -16.53 -11.01
C THR A 261 1.90 -15.67 -12.21
N PHE A 262 2.67 -14.60 -12.42
CA PHE A 262 2.58 -13.74 -13.59
C PHE A 262 3.95 -13.19 -13.98
N VAL A 263 4.06 -12.66 -15.19
CA VAL A 263 5.29 -12.04 -15.69
C VAL A 263 5.17 -10.53 -15.61
N THR A 264 6.18 -9.88 -15.05
CA THR A 264 6.29 -8.42 -14.94
C THR A 264 6.85 -7.81 -16.24
N PRO A 265 6.71 -6.49 -16.46
CA PRO A 265 7.23 -5.83 -17.66
C PRO A 265 8.73 -5.96 -17.86
N ASP A 266 9.49 -6.10 -16.76
CA ASP A 266 10.94 -6.31 -16.78
C ASP A 266 11.34 -7.79 -16.93
N GLY A 267 10.37 -8.68 -17.21
CA GLY A 267 10.61 -10.07 -17.59
C GLY A 267 10.76 -11.04 -16.41
N ARG A 268 10.54 -10.60 -15.17
CA ARG A 268 10.57 -11.48 -14.00
C ARG A 268 9.27 -12.25 -13.88
N ARG A 269 9.34 -13.44 -13.27
CA ARG A 269 8.15 -14.15 -12.81
C ARG A 269 7.95 -13.91 -11.32
N LEU A 270 6.80 -13.37 -10.96
CA LEU A 270 6.40 -13.21 -9.56
C LEU A 270 5.36 -14.26 -9.19
N LEU A 271 5.44 -14.74 -7.95
CA LEU A 271 4.47 -15.58 -7.28
C LEU A 271 3.81 -14.79 -6.16
N ILE A 272 2.49 -14.88 -6.04
CA ILE A 272 1.74 -14.43 -4.86
C ILE A 272 0.93 -15.63 -4.39
N GLY A 273 0.97 -15.92 -3.09
CA GLY A 273 0.17 -16.97 -2.45
C GLY A 273 -0.86 -16.40 -1.50
N TRP A 274 -1.87 -17.21 -1.17
CA TRP A 274 -2.76 -16.93 -0.05
C TRP A 274 -2.08 -17.36 1.26
N MET A 275 -1.92 -16.42 2.19
CA MET A 275 -1.40 -16.69 3.53
C MET A 275 -2.54 -17.12 4.47
N GLY A 276 -3.03 -18.33 4.22
CA GLY A 276 -4.03 -19.03 5.01
C GLY A 276 -4.24 -20.44 4.47
N ILE A 277 -5.03 -21.22 5.20
CA ILE A 277 -5.45 -22.56 4.79
C ILE A 277 -6.89 -22.81 5.27
N GLY A 278 -7.71 -23.46 4.45
CA GLY A 278 -9.05 -23.89 4.87
C GLY A 278 -8.97 -25.00 5.92
N ASP A 279 -9.98 -25.09 6.79
CA ASP A 279 -10.23 -26.21 7.72
C ASP A 279 -9.05 -26.63 8.62
N GLY A 280 -8.16 -25.68 8.95
CA GLY A 280 -7.01 -25.90 9.83
C GLY A 280 -7.41 -26.13 11.30
N SER A 281 -6.49 -26.73 12.06
CA SER A 281 -6.67 -27.01 13.50
C SER A 281 -6.44 -25.78 14.41
N TYR A 282 -6.16 -24.62 13.83
CA TYR A 282 -5.79 -23.39 14.53
C TYR A 282 -6.69 -22.24 14.11
N THR A 283 -6.69 -21.18 14.91
CA THR A 283 -7.64 -20.07 14.77
C THR A 283 -6.96 -18.77 14.33
N ASN A 284 -7.75 -17.85 13.79
CA ASN A 284 -7.33 -16.49 13.47
C ASN A 284 -8.19 -15.51 14.30
N PRO A 285 -7.61 -14.81 15.28
CA PRO A 285 -8.38 -13.89 16.14
C PRO A 285 -8.84 -12.62 15.42
N THR A 286 -8.37 -12.38 14.20
CA THR A 286 -8.83 -11.30 13.32
C THR A 286 -10.27 -11.50 12.86
N THR A 287 -10.76 -12.74 12.86
CA THR A 287 -12.15 -13.07 12.50
C THR A 287 -13.16 -12.34 13.40
N ASP A 288 -12.91 -12.31 14.72
CA ASP A 288 -13.73 -11.55 15.68
C ASP A 288 -13.65 -10.04 15.48
N LEU A 289 -12.62 -9.56 14.77
CA LEU A 289 -12.43 -8.16 14.42
C LEU A 289 -13.04 -7.82 13.04
N GLY A 290 -13.60 -8.80 12.34
CA GLY A 290 -14.35 -8.62 11.10
C GLY A 290 -13.55 -8.83 9.82
N TRP A 291 -12.32 -9.36 9.87
CA TRP A 291 -11.59 -9.74 8.66
C TRP A 291 -10.72 -10.99 8.86
N GLN A 292 -10.37 -11.71 7.79
CA GLN A 292 -9.52 -12.88 7.88
C GLN A 292 -8.57 -13.02 6.67
N HIS A 293 -7.36 -13.52 6.95
CA HIS A 293 -6.26 -13.78 6.01
C HIS A 293 -5.61 -12.54 5.39
N CYS A 294 -4.56 -12.80 4.62
CA CYS A 294 -3.85 -11.87 3.75
C CYS A 294 -3.20 -12.68 2.62
N LEU A 295 -2.64 -12.01 1.63
CA LEU A 295 -1.73 -12.61 0.65
C LEU A 295 -0.29 -12.58 1.17
N THR A 296 0.59 -13.38 0.59
CA THR A 296 2.05 -13.22 0.77
C THR A 296 2.53 -11.93 0.11
N LEU A 297 3.73 -11.49 0.45
CA LEU A 297 4.48 -10.59 -0.43
C LEU A 297 4.66 -11.25 -1.80
N PRO A 298 4.72 -10.45 -2.89
CA PRO A 298 5.16 -10.98 -4.17
C PRO A 298 6.59 -11.53 -4.05
N ARG A 299 6.79 -12.73 -4.57
CA ARG A 299 8.08 -13.44 -4.58
C ARG A 299 8.62 -13.52 -5.99
N GLU A 300 9.84 -13.05 -6.20
CA GLU A 300 10.58 -13.24 -7.44
C GLU A 300 11.06 -14.71 -7.51
N LEU A 301 10.68 -15.39 -8.60
CA LEU A 301 11.08 -16.77 -8.87
C LEU A 301 12.33 -16.80 -9.76
N THR A 302 13.32 -17.59 -9.37
CA THR A 302 14.51 -17.89 -10.20
C THR A 302 14.83 -19.39 -10.18
N ALA A 303 15.62 -19.86 -11.16
CA ALA A 303 16.05 -21.25 -11.18
C ALA A 303 17.33 -21.44 -10.35
N GLY A 304 17.26 -22.33 -9.36
CA GLY A 304 18.41 -22.75 -8.56
C GLY A 304 19.36 -23.66 -9.35
N SER A 305 20.61 -23.74 -8.89
CA SER A 305 21.63 -24.60 -9.49
C SER A 305 21.31 -26.10 -9.38
N ASP A 306 20.49 -26.50 -8.41
CA ASP A 306 19.93 -27.85 -8.25
C ASP A 306 18.74 -28.12 -9.18
N GLY A 307 18.35 -27.11 -9.97
CA GLY A 307 17.20 -27.15 -10.87
C GLY A 307 15.85 -26.94 -10.21
N LYS A 308 15.82 -26.57 -8.92
CA LYS A 308 14.61 -26.27 -8.16
C LYS A 308 14.37 -24.76 -8.15
N ILE A 309 13.15 -24.33 -7.82
CA ILE A 309 12.79 -22.91 -7.77
C ILE A 309 13.36 -22.29 -6.49
N LEU A 310 14.01 -21.13 -6.64
CA LEU A 310 14.29 -20.21 -5.55
C LEU A 310 13.21 -19.13 -5.52
N GLN A 311 12.79 -18.73 -4.32
CA GLN A 311 11.76 -17.72 -4.09
C GLN A 311 12.31 -16.65 -3.15
N ASN A 312 12.45 -15.42 -3.61
CA ASN A 312 12.86 -14.30 -2.74
C ASN A 312 11.80 -13.20 -2.78
N PRO A 313 11.62 -12.42 -1.69
CA PRO A 313 10.73 -11.28 -1.72
C PRO A 313 11.19 -10.30 -2.81
N ILE A 314 10.24 -9.59 -3.42
CA ILE A 314 10.53 -8.56 -4.41
C ILE A 314 11.63 -7.59 -3.96
N ARG A 315 12.54 -7.28 -4.89
CA ARG A 315 13.68 -6.37 -4.66
C ARG A 315 13.22 -4.96 -4.24
N GLU A 316 12.02 -4.55 -4.64
CA GLU A 316 11.42 -3.27 -4.30
C GLU A 316 11.35 -3.07 -2.77
N LEU A 317 11.20 -4.15 -2.00
CA LEU A 317 11.16 -4.12 -0.54
C LEU A 317 12.44 -3.51 0.07
N ASP A 318 13.59 -3.65 -0.60
CA ASP A 318 14.85 -3.09 -0.11
C ASP A 318 14.82 -1.56 -0.03
N SER A 319 13.97 -0.88 -0.82
CA SER A 319 13.77 0.58 -0.73
C SER A 319 13.16 1.03 0.61
N LEU A 320 12.46 0.12 1.30
CA LEU A 320 11.84 0.38 2.59
C LEU A 320 12.82 0.22 3.75
N LYS A 321 14.01 -0.38 3.53
CA LYS A 321 15.00 -0.59 4.58
C LYS A 321 15.53 0.75 5.07
N LYS A 322 15.34 1.00 6.36
CA LYS A 322 15.91 2.14 7.11
C LYS A 322 16.62 1.60 8.34
N ILE A 323 17.71 2.24 8.73
CA ILE A 323 18.42 2.00 10.00
C ILE A 323 18.69 0.50 10.24
N THR A 324 19.86 0.02 9.83
CA THR A 324 20.30 -1.35 10.13
C THR A 324 21.11 -1.38 11.42
N LYS A 325 20.78 -2.29 12.33
CA LYS A 325 21.49 -2.50 13.60
C LYS A 325 21.77 -3.98 13.84
N PRO A 326 22.88 -4.34 14.52
CA PRO A 326 23.12 -5.72 14.92
C PRO A 326 22.09 -6.20 15.94
N VAL A 327 21.86 -7.52 15.98
CA VAL A 327 21.07 -8.19 17.03
C VAL A 327 22.05 -8.90 17.97
N ASP A 328 22.49 -8.19 19.00
CA ASP A 328 23.42 -8.72 20.01
C ASP A 328 22.66 -9.42 21.14
N GLY A 329 22.33 -10.70 20.93
CA GLY A 329 21.54 -11.51 21.86
C GLY A 329 20.04 -11.19 21.80
N GLU A 330 19.63 -9.99 22.23
CA GLU A 330 18.25 -9.51 22.18
C GLU A 330 18.16 -8.05 21.71
N ALA A 331 17.15 -7.75 20.89
CA ALA A 331 16.81 -6.40 20.44
C ALA A 331 15.29 -6.20 20.47
N TRP A 332 14.83 -4.98 20.75
CA TRP A 332 13.42 -4.60 20.60
C TRP A 332 13.25 -3.76 19.34
N GLU A 333 12.18 -4.02 18.58
CA GLU A 333 11.85 -3.23 17.39
C GLU A 333 10.35 -3.17 17.12
N GLY A 334 9.91 -2.04 16.56
CA GLY A 334 8.55 -1.85 16.06
C GLY A 334 8.37 -2.46 14.67
N LEU A 335 7.34 -3.29 14.51
CA LEU A 335 6.92 -3.87 13.23
C LEU A 335 6.49 -2.77 12.22
N PRO A 336 6.79 -2.90 10.92
CA PRO A 336 7.44 -4.04 10.29
C PRO A 336 8.98 -3.90 10.25
N PHE A 337 9.68 -5.03 10.13
CA PHE A 337 11.13 -5.08 9.98
C PHE A 337 11.57 -6.34 9.25
N GLU A 338 12.85 -6.38 8.90
CA GLU A 338 13.54 -7.52 8.35
C GLU A 338 14.70 -7.93 9.26
N VAL A 339 14.92 -9.23 9.42
CA VAL A 339 16.09 -9.81 10.07
C VAL A 339 16.87 -10.63 9.05
N ASP A 340 18.15 -10.30 8.86
CA ASP A 340 19.09 -11.10 8.08
C ASP A 340 20.07 -11.77 9.04
N ALA A 341 20.18 -13.10 8.96
CA ALA A 341 21.11 -13.90 9.75
C ALA A 341 21.98 -14.81 8.87
N ALA A 342 23.25 -14.92 9.23
CA ALA A 342 24.25 -15.73 8.56
C ALA A 342 25.35 -16.17 9.56
N GLY A 343 26.36 -16.92 9.08
CA GLY A 343 27.50 -17.32 9.91
C GLY A 343 27.09 -18.23 11.05
N PHE A 344 26.37 -19.31 10.73
CA PHE A 344 25.71 -20.18 11.69
C PHE A 344 26.66 -21.18 12.36
N ASP A 345 26.51 -21.33 13.67
CA ASP A 345 27.12 -22.38 14.48
C ASP A 345 26.38 -23.72 14.29
N ASP A 346 26.82 -24.78 15.00
CA ASP A 346 26.20 -26.10 14.92
C ASP A 346 24.77 -26.14 15.52
N SER A 347 24.40 -25.19 16.36
CA SER A 347 23.04 -25.00 16.89
C SER A 347 22.65 -23.53 16.86
N VAL A 348 21.48 -23.25 16.29
CA VAL A 348 21.00 -21.90 15.99
C VAL A 348 19.60 -21.72 16.56
N SER A 349 19.32 -20.54 17.13
CA SER A 349 17.98 -20.06 17.40
C SER A 349 17.87 -18.58 17.00
N VAL A 350 16.87 -18.27 16.18
CA VAL A 350 16.46 -16.89 15.86
C VAL A 350 14.97 -16.78 16.19
N SER A 351 14.58 -15.80 17.01
CA SER A 351 13.19 -15.59 17.41
C SER A 351 12.68 -14.20 17.04
N VAL A 352 11.40 -14.12 16.69
CA VAL A 352 10.62 -12.90 16.54
C VAL A 352 9.38 -13.03 17.42
N SER A 353 9.37 -12.30 18.53
CA SER A 353 8.38 -12.42 19.59
C SER A 353 8.25 -13.88 20.08
N GLY A 354 7.08 -14.48 19.98
CA GLY A 354 6.85 -15.89 20.31
C GLY A 354 7.26 -16.89 19.24
N ALA A 355 7.53 -16.47 17.99
CA ALA A 355 7.91 -17.37 16.91
C ALA A 355 9.42 -17.65 16.95
N GLU A 356 9.82 -18.91 17.07
CA GLU A 356 11.22 -19.33 17.15
C GLU A 356 11.58 -20.26 15.99
N ILE A 357 12.66 -19.89 15.28
CA ILE A 357 13.29 -20.66 14.21
C ILE A 357 14.55 -21.29 14.78
N THR A 358 14.62 -22.61 14.81
CA THR A 358 15.79 -23.35 15.31
C THR A 358 16.40 -24.22 14.22
N TRP A 359 17.71 -24.41 14.27
CA TRP A 359 18.39 -25.38 13.41
C TRP A 359 19.47 -26.12 14.20
N ASP A 360 19.56 -27.43 13.98
CA ASP A 360 20.59 -28.30 14.55
C ASP A 360 21.32 -29.04 13.42
N LYS A 361 22.63 -28.83 13.34
CA LYS A 361 23.46 -29.39 12.27
C LYS A 361 23.60 -30.91 12.35
N ALA A 362 23.58 -31.48 13.56
CA ALA A 362 23.76 -32.92 13.74
C ALA A 362 22.58 -33.73 13.17
N SER A 363 21.36 -33.21 13.33
CA SER A 363 20.12 -33.80 12.80
C SER A 363 19.72 -33.26 11.43
N GLY A 364 20.24 -32.08 11.05
CA GLY A 364 19.85 -31.33 9.85
C GLY A 364 18.44 -30.77 9.90
N VAL A 365 17.80 -30.72 11.08
CA VAL A 365 16.41 -30.29 11.24
C VAL A 365 16.36 -28.79 11.47
N LEU A 366 15.58 -28.09 10.65
CA LEU A 366 15.14 -26.72 10.88
C LEU A 366 13.67 -26.73 11.29
N SER A 367 13.34 -26.07 12.41
CA SER A 367 11.98 -25.98 12.93
C SER A 367 11.51 -24.52 13.00
N LEU A 368 10.22 -24.28 12.75
CA LEU A 368 9.48 -23.09 13.16
C LEU A 368 8.42 -23.51 14.17
N HIS A 369 8.40 -22.88 15.34
CA HIS A 369 7.38 -23.13 16.36
C HIS A 369 7.07 -21.89 17.18
N PHE A 370 5.97 -21.93 17.93
CA PHE A 370 5.59 -20.87 18.85
C PHE A 370 5.89 -21.24 20.30
N THR A 371 6.54 -20.33 21.02
CA THR A 371 6.91 -20.46 22.44
C THR A 371 5.86 -19.86 23.39
N ASN A 372 4.82 -19.23 22.83
CA ASN A 372 3.71 -18.61 23.54
C ASN A 372 2.40 -18.71 22.71
N ASP A 373 1.33 -18.06 23.17
CA ASP A 373 0.01 -18.14 22.53
C ASP A 373 -0.15 -17.29 21.25
N GLU A 374 0.89 -16.57 20.80
CA GLU A 374 0.82 -15.71 19.60
C GLU A 374 0.60 -16.51 18.30
N GLY A 375 0.85 -17.82 18.32
CA GLY A 375 0.56 -18.73 17.20
C GLY A 375 -0.91 -19.10 17.06
N TYR A 376 -1.75 -18.85 18.08
CA TYR A 376 -3.19 -19.17 18.09
C TYR A 376 -3.52 -20.63 17.68
N GLY A 377 -2.73 -21.58 18.21
CA GLY A 377 -2.87 -23.02 17.95
C GLY A 377 -1.92 -23.58 16.88
N ARG A 378 -1.11 -22.73 16.23
CA ARG A 378 -0.01 -23.18 15.37
C ARG A 378 1.06 -23.86 16.22
N GLY A 379 1.30 -25.15 15.95
CA GLY A 379 2.26 -25.98 16.69
C GLY A 379 3.69 -25.81 16.19
N GLU A 380 4.21 -26.83 15.50
CA GLU A 380 5.57 -26.86 14.95
C GLU A 380 5.53 -27.23 13.44
N ARG A 381 6.48 -26.68 12.67
CA ARG A 381 6.79 -27.04 11.29
C ARG A 381 8.25 -27.40 11.18
N LYS A 382 8.58 -28.49 10.47
CA LYS A 382 9.95 -28.99 10.33
C LYS A 382 10.34 -29.22 8.89
N ILE A 383 11.60 -28.93 8.56
CA ILE A 383 12.23 -29.42 7.33
C ILE A 383 13.59 -30.01 7.64
N ARG A 384 14.07 -30.88 6.76
CA ARG A 384 15.44 -31.38 6.83
C ARG A 384 16.27 -30.74 5.72
N ILE A 385 17.33 -30.03 6.11
CA ILE A 385 18.28 -29.36 5.21
C ILE A 385 19.71 -29.80 5.54
N SER A 386 20.56 -29.90 4.52
CA SER A 386 21.95 -30.32 4.68
C SER A 386 22.85 -29.26 5.30
N SER A 387 22.52 -27.99 5.08
CA SER A 387 23.26 -26.82 5.55
C SER A 387 22.29 -25.65 5.72
N LEU A 388 22.59 -24.78 6.68
CA LEU A 388 21.97 -23.46 6.81
C LEU A 388 23.02 -22.40 6.47
N GLU A 389 22.77 -21.65 5.42
CA GLU A 389 23.71 -20.67 4.83
C GLU A 389 23.21 -19.24 5.01
N SER A 390 21.90 -19.03 4.90
CA SER A 390 21.26 -17.73 5.15
C SER A 390 19.84 -17.92 5.69
N LEU A 391 19.42 -16.97 6.51
CA LEU A 391 18.05 -16.84 6.99
C LEU A 391 17.64 -15.37 6.86
N ARG A 392 16.58 -15.10 6.10
CA ARG A 392 15.96 -13.77 5.98
C ARG A 392 14.52 -13.85 6.47
N ILE A 393 14.18 -13.11 7.52
CA ILE A 393 12.84 -13.09 8.13
C ILE A 393 12.23 -11.73 7.89
N ILE A 394 11.11 -11.67 7.18
CA ILE A 394 10.30 -10.47 7.07
C ILE A 394 9.16 -10.56 8.06
N ALA A 395 9.12 -9.62 9.00
CA ALA A 395 8.07 -9.52 10.00
C ALA A 395 7.18 -8.31 9.71
N ASP A 396 5.92 -8.58 9.36
CA ASP A 396 4.85 -7.58 9.31
C ASP A 396 4.05 -7.60 10.61
N VAL A 397 2.98 -6.82 10.71
CA VAL A 397 2.20 -6.65 11.94
C VAL A 397 1.62 -7.96 12.46
N SER A 398 1.19 -8.87 11.58
CA SER A 398 0.65 -10.19 11.98
C SER A 398 1.00 -11.34 11.03
N SER A 399 2.11 -11.23 10.31
CA SER A 399 2.69 -12.31 9.50
C SER A 399 4.21 -12.33 9.54
N LEU A 400 4.77 -13.52 9.38
CA LEU A 400 6.19 -13.76 9.17
C LEU A 400 6.37 -14.53 7.86
N GLU A 401 7.32 -14.10 7.03
CA GLU A 401 7.86 -14.88 5.91
C GLU A 401 9.33 -15.15 6.14
N ILE A 402 9.72 -16.42 6.17
CA ILE A 402 11.07 -16.87 6.53
C ILE A 402 11.70 -17.53 5.29
N TYR A 403 12.69 -16.88 4.72
CA TYR A 403 13.41 -17.31 3.53
C TYR A 403 14.75 -17.95 3.94
N ILE A 404 14.96 -19.19 3.53
CA ILE A 404 16.09 -20.03 3.96
C ILE A 404 16.97 -20.33 2.75
N ASN A 405 18.29 -20.18 2.92
CA ASN A 405 19.31 -20.45 1.90
C ASN A 405 19.02 -19.73 0.56
N GLY A 406 18.88 -18.40 0.62
CA GLY A 406 18.57 -17.59 -0.55
C GLY A 406 17.23 -17.92 -1.19
N GLY A 407 16.25 -18.33 -0.38
CA GLY A 407 14.90 -18.61 -0.86
C GLY A 407 14.67 -20.01 -1.42
N ARG A 408 15.61 -20.94 -1.23
CA ARG A 408 15.42 -22.35 -1.62
C ARG A 408 14.28 -23.00 -0.84
N TYR A 409 14.11 -22.62 0.41
CA TYR A 409 12.96 -22.98 1.23
C TYR A 409 12.33 -21.71 1.79
N VAL A 410 11.01 -21.72 1.94
CA VAL A 410 10.26 -20.63 2.55
C VAL A 410 9.32 -21.21 3.62
N MET A 411 9.13 -20.50 4.72
CA MET A 411 8.10 -20.80 5.71
C MET A 411 7.27 -19.55 6.01
N CYS A 412 5.98 -19.60 5.71
CA CYS A 412 5.02 -18.55 6.07
C CYS A 412 4.16 -18.90 7.25
N THR A 413 3.91 -17.91 8.10
CA THR A 413 2.98 -18.05 9.20
C THR A 413 2.31 -16.74 9.54
N ARG A 414 1.05 -16.81 9.97
CA ARG A 414 0.43 -15.76 10.77
C ARG A 414 0.96 -15.85 12.20
N PHE A 415 1.05 -14.70 12.85
CA PHE A 415 1.32 -14.58 14.28
C PHE A 415 0.62 -13.33 14.81
N TYR A 416 0.26 -13.32 16.08
CA TYR A 416 -0.64 -12.32 16.63
C TYR A 416 -0.09 -11.70 17.92
N PRO A 417 0.99 -10.90 17.83
CA PRO A 417 1.62 -10.30 19.00
C PRO A 417 0.72 -9.25 19.64
N GLU A 418 0.74 -9.13 20.97
CA GLU A 418 -0.11 -8.16 21.66
C GLU A 418 0.34 -6.71 21.44
N HIS A 419 1.65 -6.52 21.21
CA HIS A 419 2.26 -5.21 21.01
C HIS A 419 2.92 -5.11 19.64
N ARG A 420 2.94 -3.90 19.07
CA ARG A 420 3.64 -3.61 17.79
C ARG A 420 5.16 -3.57 17.94
N GLN A 421 5.65 -3.33 19.16
CA GLN A 421 7.06 -3.48 19.49
C GLN A 421 7.28 -4.88 20.01
N VAL A 422 8.10 -5.66 19.32
CA VAL A 422 8.38 -7.06 19.65
C VAL A 422 9.85 -7.27 19.91
N LYS A 423 10.16 -8.35 20.63
CA LYS A 423 11.53 -8.77 20.90
C LYS A 423 12.04 -9.63 19.74
N VAL A 424 13.30 -9.44 19.35
CA VAL A 424 14.03 -10.26 18.40
C VAL A 424 15.26 -10.79 19.10
N SER A 425 15.55 -12.09 18.98
CA SER A 425 16.76 -12.68 19.52
C SER A 425 17.49 -13.52 18.49
N ALA A 426 18.81 -13.60 18.60
CA ALA A 426 19.64 -14.47 17.78
C ALA A 426 20.74 -15.11 18.62
N SER A 427 20.90 -16.42 18.50
CA SER A 427 21.93 -17.24 19.15
C SER A 427 22.49 -18.23 18.14
N GLY A 428 23.83 -18.42 18.16
CA GLY A 428 24.52 -19.25 17.18
C GLY A 428 24.52 -18.68 15.76
N ALA A 429 24.28 -17.39 15.59
CA ALA A 429 24.25 -16.70 14.30
C ALA A 429 24.69 -15.24 14.44
N VAL A 430 25.22 -14.67 13.36
CA VAL A 430 25.40 -13.23 13.21
C VAL A 430 24.15 -12.67 12.54
N ALA A 431 23.39 -11.86 13.28
CA ALA A 431 22.13 -11.31 12.81
C ALA A 431 22.13 -9.77 12.81
N SER A 432 21.44 -9.21 11.82
CA SER A 432 21.15 -7.78 11.74
C SER A 432 19.66 -7.56 11.50
N LEU A 433 19.16 -6.43 11.99
CA LEU A 433 17.78 -6.03 11.84
C LEU A 433 17.72 -4.71 11.08
N SER A 434 16.85 -4.63 10.08
CA SER A 434 16.55 -3.41 9.32
C SER A 434 15.08 -3.07 9.47
N ARG A 435 14.75 -1.82 9.82
CA ARG A 435 13.36 -1.37 9.85
C ARG A 435 12.81 -1.30 8.43
N LEU A 436 11.58 -1.73 8.23
CA LEU A 436 10.86 -1.52 6.98
C LEU A 436 9.88 -0.38 7.19
N ARG A 437 9.98 0.70 6.42
CA ARG A 437 9.12 1.87 6.56
C ARG A 437 8.57 2.27 5.19
N LEU A 438 7.25 2.16 5.06
CA LEU A 438 6.50 2.82 4.01
C LEU A 438 6.45 4.30 4.37
N ASN A 439 7.21 5.12 3.64
CA ASN A 439 7.14 6.57 3.78
C ASN A 439 5.81 7.04 3.17
N ASP A 440 4.72 7.02 3.95
CA ASP A 440 3.37 7.34 3.48
C ASP A 440 2.69 8.52 4.20
N THR A 441 3.29 9.04 5.26
CA THR A 441 2.71 10.09 6.08
C THR A 441 3.23 11.46 5.66
N LEU A 442 2.33 12.37 5.30
CA LEU A 442 2.64 13.80 5.23
C LEU A 442 2.75 14.36 6.66
N VAL A 443 3.93 14.84 7.04
CA VAL A 443 4.13 15.55 8.30
C VAL A 443 4.10 17.05 8.03
N ALA A 444 3.30 17.81 8.76
CA ALA A 444 3.34 19.27 8.72
C ALA A 444 3.76 19.86 10.06
N ILE A 445 4.56 20.91 10.02
CA ILE A 445 5.01 21.67 11.20
C ILE A 445 4.67 23.14 11.02
N GLY A 446 4.17 23.77 12.09
CA GLY A 446 3.86 25.20 12.11
C GLY A 446 2.63 25.52 12.94
N GLU A 447 1.90 26.55 12.54
CA GLU A 447 0.75 27.05 13.29
C GLU A 447 -0.52 26.23 13.01
N ALA A 448 -1.31 26.04 14.07
CA ALA A 448 -2.73 25.75 13.98
C ALA A 448 -3.45 26.75 14.90
N LEU A 449 -4.48 27.41 14.37
CA LEU A 449 -5.11 28.55 15.03
C LEU A 449 -6.63 28.56 14.79
N ILE A 450 -7.34 29.44 15.51
CA ILE A 450 -8.75 29.72 15.22
C ILE A 450 -8.88 31.02 14.44
N ASP A 451 -9.41 30.90 13.22
CA ASP A 451 -9.89 32.03 12.43
C ASP A 451 -11.31 32.40 12.87
N PHE A 452 -11.49 33.64 13.32
CA PHE A 452 -12.79 34.23 13.62
C PHE A 452 -13.34 34.89 12.36
N ILE A 453 -14.31 34.22 11.74
CA ILE A 453 -14.95 34.62 10.48
C ILE A 453 -16.17 35.52 10.79
N PRO A 454 -16.31 36.68 10.11
CA PRO A 454 -17.39 37.62 10.40
C PRO A 454 -18.75 37.13 9.91
N ASP A 455 -19.82 37.56 10.59
CA ASP A 455 -21.22 37.26 10.24
C ASP A 455 -21.67 37.80 8.87
N ARG A 456 -20.90 38.74 8.31
CA ARG A 456 -21.17 39.42 7.05
C ARG A 456 -19.88 39.66 6.26
N LYS A 457 -20.02 39.80 4.93
CA LYS A 457 -18.93 40.15 4.01
C LYS A 457 -18.94 41.67 3.73
N ALA A 458 -17.86 42.18 3.13
CA ALA A 458 -17.73 43.57 2.69
C ALA A 458 -17.98 44.59 3.81
N CYS A 459 -17.34 44.37 4.96
CA CYS A 459 -17.48 45.21 6.15
C CYS A 459 -16.13 45.36 6.87
N GLU A 460 -15.93 46.53 7.46
CA GLU A 460 -14.79 46.81 8.34
C GLU A 460 -14.99 46.13 9.71
N PHE A 461 -13.90 45.92 10.47
CA PHE A 461 -13.96 45.24 11.77
C PHE A 461 -14.99 45.84 12.75
N TYR A 462 -15.16 47.17 12.77
CA TYR A 462 -16.10 47.84 13.67
C TYR A 462 -17.58 47.64 13.28
N GLU A 463 -17.85 47.13 12.07
CA GLU A 463 -19.18 46.85 11.54
C GLU A 463 -19.60 45.38 11.73
N VAL A 464 -18.67 44.52 12.16
CA VAL A 464 -18.92 43.11 12.41
C VAL A 464 -19.74 42.93 13.69
N GLY A 465 -20.91 42.29 13.57
CA GLY A 465 -21.80 42.08 14.71
C GLY A 465 -21.43 40.86 15.55
N SER A 466 -20.91 39.82 14.90
CA SER A 466 -20.41 38.61 15.57
C SER A 466 -19.38 37.90 14.70
N PHE A 467 -18.55 37.09 15.36
CA PHE A 467 -17.59 36.22 14.70
C PHE A 467 -17.89 34.75 15.04
N SER A 468 -17.66 33.87 14.08
CA SER A 468 -17.75 32.42 14.25
C SER A 468 -16.35 31.81 14.19
N PRO A 469 -15.97 30.93 15.13
CA PRO A 469 -14.67 30.29 15.11
C PRO A 469 -14.62 29.22 14.01
N ALA A 470 -13.49 29.17 13.29
CA ALA A 470 -13.15 28.13 12.34
C ALA A 470 -11.69 27.71 12.57
N THR A 471 -11.43 26.40 12.55
CA THR A 471 -10.05 25.89 12.60
C THR A 471 -9.31 26.28 11.33
N GLY A 472 -8.14 26.89 11.50
CA GLY A 472 -7.26 27.36 10.43
C GLY A 472 -5.78 27.13 10.77
N GLY A 473 -4.92 27.77 9.98
CA GLY A 473 -3.47 27.53 9.95
C GLY A 473 -3.06 26.79 8.68
N ALA A 474 -2.08 27.34 7.95
CA ALA A 474 -1.75 26.81 6.63
C ALA A 474 -1.22 25.37 6.69
N PRO A 475 -0.25 25.01 7.56
CA PRO A 475 0.22 23.63 7.67
C PRO A 475 -0.90 22.65 8.10
N ALA A 476 -1.80 23.07 8.99
CA ALA A 476 -2.96 22.28 9.42
C ALA A 476 -3.93 22.00 8.26
N ASN A 477 -4.18 23.01 7.42
CA ASN A 477 -4.99 22.88 6.21
C ASN A 477 -4.36 21.92 5.20
N VAL A 478 -3.04 21.93 5.03
CA VAL A 478 -2.33 21.00 4.13
C VAL A 478 -2.50 19.55 4.59
N CYS A 479 -2.34 19.28 5.90
CA CYS A 479 -2.66 17.97 6.49
C CYS A 479 -4.11 17.55 6.22
N GLY A 480 -5.06 18.45 6.45
CA GLY A 480 -6.48 18.19 6.19
C GLY A 480 -6.77 17.82 4.74
N ALA A 481 -6.16 18.51 3.78
CA ALA A 481 -6.31 18.20 2.36
C ALA A 481 -5.75 16.82 2.00
N PHE A 482 -4.56 16.49 2.50
CA PHE A 482 -3.92 15.19 2.27
C PHE A 482 -4.72 14.03 2.89
N SER A 483 -5.25 14.22 4.11
CA SER A 483 -6.06 13.22 4.80
C SER A 483 -7.45 13.03 4.17
N LYS A 484 -8.10 14.10 3.69
CA LYS A 484 -9.40 14.01 3.01
C LYS A 484 -9.36 13.17 1.72
N LEU A 485 -8.20 13.08 1.09
CA LEU A 485 -7.95 12.23 -0.07
C LEU A 485 -7.61 10.77 0.30
N GLY A 486 -7.65 10.42 1.58
CA GLY A 486 -7.32 9.10 2.11
C GLY A 486 -5.83 8.88 2.40
N GLY A 487 -5.00 9.93 2.35
CA GLY A 487 -3.61 9.86 2.78
C GLY A 487 -3.46 9.89 4.31
N LYS A 488 -2.29 9.49 4.83
CA LYS A 488 -1.96 9.68 6.24
C LYS A 488 -1.27 11.03 6.41
N SER A 489 -1.67 11.81 7.41
CA SER A 489 -0.99 13.05 7.75
C SER A 489 -0.85 13.24 9.25
N ARG A 490 0.14 14.03 9.67
CA ARG A 490 0.47 14.29 11.07
C ARG A 490 0.81 15.76 11.28
N MET A 491 0.29 16.35 12.36
CA MET A 491 0.56 17.75 12.72
C MET A 491 1.54 17.84 13.89
N ILE A 492 2.61 18.62 13.72
CA ILE A 492 3.56 19.00 14.76
C ILE A 492 3.33 20.48 15.11
N THR A 493 2.81 20.74 16.30
CA THR A 493 2.58 22.10 16.81
C THR A 493 2.40 22.10 18.33
N GLN A 494 2.22 23.29 18.91
CA GLN A 494 1.87 23.47 20.31
C GLN A 494 0.61 24.32 20.45
N LEU A 495 -0.35 23.83 21.21
CA LEU A 495 -1.61 24.52 21.49
C LEU A 495 -1.70 24.96 22.95
N GLY A 496 -2.55 25.95 23.23
CA GLY A 496 -2.86 26.34 24.59
C GLY A 496 -3.74 25.28 25.25
N ARG A 497 -3.60 25.11 26.57
CA ARG A 497 -4.58 24.36 27.40
C ARG A 497 -5.84 25.20 27.59
N ASP A 498 -6.53 25.44 26.49
CA ASP A 498 -7.74 26.25 26.39
C ASP A 498 -8.75 25.62 25.43
N PRO A 499 -10.02 26.08 25.45
CA PRO A 499 -11.06 25.52 24.60
C PRO A 499 -10.77 25.59 23.10
N PHE A 500 -9.95 26.55 22.64
CA PHE A 500 -9.61 26.67 21.22
C PHE A 500 -8.60 25.60 20.79
N GLY A 501 -7.64 25.27 21.65
CA GLY A 501 -6.73 24.14 21.43
C GLY A 501 -7.49 22.82 21.31
N ASP A 502 -8.51 22.61 22.14
CA ASP A 502 -9.37 21.41 22.07
C ASP A 502 -10.17 21.36 20.76
N VAL A 503 -10.72 22.48 20.29
CA VAL A 503 -11.46 22.57 19.02
C VAL A 503 -10.57 22.24 17.82
N ILE A 504 -9.34 22.75 17.80
CA ILE A 504 -8.38 22.48 16.72
C ILE A 504 -8.06 20.98 16.66
N THR A 505 -7.62 20.39 17.77
CA THR A 505 -7.28 18.97 17.84
C THR A 505 -8.44 18.08 17.47
N ARG A 506 -9.66 18.42 17.91
CA ARG A 506 -10.86 17.69 17.51
C ARG A 506 -11.12 17.78 16.01
N THR A 507 -11.05 18.98 15.42
CA THR A 507 -11.27 19.18 13.98
C THR A 507 -10.26 18.41 13.14
N LEU A 508 -8.99 18.43 13.55
CA LEU A 508 -7.91 17.69 12.88
C LEU A 508 -8.14 16.18 12.94
N ASN A 509 -8.50 15.64 14.11
CA ASN A 509 -8.83 14.21 14.25
C ASN A 509 -10.05 13.82 13.42
N GLU A 510 -11.12 14.64 13.39
CA GLU A 510 -12.31 14.42 12.57
C GLU A 510 -11.98 14.43 11.06
N ALA A 511 -10.95 15.18 10.65
CA ALA A 511 -10.42 15.19 9.29
C ALA A 511 -9.43 14.06 8.99
N GLY A 512 -9.12 13.19 9.96
CA GLY A 512 -8.18 12.07 9.80
C GLY A 512 -6.70 12.47 9.89
N VAL A 513 -6.39 13.59 10.55
CA VAL A 513 -5.00 14.02 10.82
C VAL A 513 -4.55 13.45 12.18
N ASP A 514 -3.37 12.84 12.21
CA ASP A 514 -2.73 12.36 13.43
C ASP A 514 -2.27 13.55 14.30
N THR A 515 -2.91 13.70 15.47
CA THR A 515 -2.60 14.76 16.44
C THR A 515 -1.71 14.30 17.59
N SER A 516 -1.12 13.11 17.52
CA SER A 516 -0.28 12.56 18.60
C SER A 516 0.98 13.38 18.89
N CYS A 517 1.41 14.22 17.93
CA CYS A 517 2.56 15.10 18.05
C CYS A 517 2.21 16.55 18.42
N ILE A 518 0.94 16.82 18.77
CA ILE A 518 0.53 18.13 19.30
C ILE A 518 0.84 18.19 20.80
N SER A 519 1.67 19.16 21.21
CA SER A 519 1.91 19.46 22.61
C SER A 519 0.95 20.53 23.13
N TYR A 520 0.82 20.61 24.46
CA TYR A 520 -0.06 21.58 25.12
C TYR A 520 0.67 22.34 26.22
N THR A 521 0.50 23.66 26.26
CA THR A 521 1.09 24.54 27.29
C THR A 521 0.04 25.39 28.02
N SER A 522 0.32 25.76 29.27
CA SER A 522 -0.45 26.77 30.01
C SER A 522 0.21 28.15 30.00
N GLU A 523 1.38 28.29 29.37
CA GLU A 523 2.17 29.53 29.38
C GLU A 523 1.65 30.59 28.40
N ALA A 524 0.98 30.16 27.34
CA ALA A 524 0.32 31.03 26.36
C ALA A 524 -0.94 30.34 25.82
N ASN A 525 -1.88 31.17 25.35
CA ASN A 525 -3.11 30.69 24.72
C ASN A 525 -2.85 30.26 23.27
N THR A 526 -3.76 29.44 22.75
CA THR A 526 -3.88 29.12 21.33
C THR A 526 -4.00 30.41 20.50
N ALA A 527 -3.27 30.48 19.38
CA ALA A 527 -3.30 31.63 18.49
C ALA A 527 -4.71 31.84 17.90
N LEU A 528 -5.12 33.11 17.79
CA LEU A 528 -6.39 33.49 17.17
C LEU A 528 -6.14 34.52 16.07
N ALA A 529 -6.95 34.50 15.02
CA ALA A 529 -6.94 35.50 13.97
C ALA A 529 -8.36 35.99 13.71
N PHE A 530 -8.59 37.30 13.74
CA PHE A 530 -9.87 37.89 13.34
C PHE A 530 -9.77 38.33 11.90
N VAL A 531 -10.76 37.94 11.09
CA VAL A 531 -10.81 38.23 9.67
C VAL A 531 -11.91 39.26 9.38
N SER A 532 -11.62 40.25 8.55
CA SER A 532 -12.60 41.16 7.96
C SER A 532 -12.32 41.22 6.46
N GLN A 533 -13.37 41.31 5.65
CA GLN A 533 -13.23 41.47 4.21
C GLN A 533 -13.82 42.82 3.83
N THR A 534 -12.99 43.70 3.30
CA THR A 534 -13.38 45.06 2.88
C THR A 534 -14.21 45.01 1.58
N ALA A 535 -14.89 46.10 1.23
CA ALA A 535 -15.81 46.14 0.08
C ALA A 535 -15.14 45.87 -1.28
N ASP A 536 -13.82 46.08 -1.38
CA ASP A 536 -12.99 45.74 -2.55
C ASP A 536 -12.55 44.26 -2.57
N GLY A 537 -13.01 43.45 -1.62
CA GLY A 537 -12.76 42.01 -1.56
C GLY A 537 -11.45 41.61 -0.88
N LYS A 538 -10.65 42.56 -0.39
CA LYS A 538 -9.39 42.27 0.32
C LYS A 538 -9.66 41.80 1.74
N SER A 539 -8.97 40.73 2.14
CA SER A 539 -9.01 40.24 3.52
C SER A 539 -8.01 41.02 4.39
N THR A 540 -8.50 41.59 5.49
CA THR A 540 -7.71 42.19 6.56
C THR A 540 -7.72 41.26 7.76
N TYR A 541 -6.56 41.08 8.39
CA TYR A 541 -6.37 40.18 9.53
C TYR A 541 -5.91 40.95 10.77
N SER A 542 -6.44 40.58 11.94
CA SER A 542 -5.93 40.99 13.25
C SER A 542 -5.53 39.74 14.04
N PHE A 543 -4.23 39.52 14.19
CA PHE A 543 -3.69 38.34 14.88
C PHE A 543 -3.52 38.60 16.38
N TYR A 544 -4.03 37.68 17.20
CA TYR A 544 -3.79 37.60 18.63
C TYR A 544 -2.73 36.51 18.85
N ARG A 545 -1.47 36.90 18.61
CA ARG A 545 -0.33 35.99 18.52
C ARG A 545 0.96 36.67 19.03
N ASN A 546 1.04 36.96 20.34
CA ASN A 546 2.23 37.59 20.95
C ASN A 546 2.27 37.50 22.51
N PRO A 547 2.84 36.44 23.11
CA PRO A 547 3.10 35.15 22.49
C PRO A 547 1.82 34.30 22.44
N SER A 548 1.77 33.38 21.50
CA SER A 548 0.82 32.26 21.47
C SER A 548 1.57 30.94 21.72
N ALA A 549 0.81 29.88 22.00
CA ALA A 549 1.35 28.57 22.37
C ALA A 549 2.34 27.98 21.35
N ASP A 550 2.06 28.12 20.05
CA ASP A 550 2.88 27.62 18.94
C ASP A 550 4.26 28.29 18.88
N MET A 551 4.35 29.57 19.22
CA MET A 551 5.61 30.31 19.26
C MET A 551 6.58 29.75 20.31
N LEU A 552 6.04 29.12 21.37
CA LEU A 552 6.81 28.55 22.47
C LEU A 552 7.25 27.10 22.24
N PHE A 553 6.99 26.52 21.06
CA PHE A 553 7.36 25.13 20.80
C PHE A 553 8.88 24.96 20.69
N ASP A 554 9.44 24.22 21.65
CA ASP A 554 10.88 24.08 21.82
C ASP A 554 11.48 23.05 20.84
N PRO A 555 12.65 23.32 20.23
CA PRO A 555 13.30 22.37 19.31
C PRO A 555 13.62 21.01 19.94
N SER A 556 13.80 20.92 21.26
CA SER A 556 14.04 19.64 21.94
C SER A 556 12.80 18.72 21.97
N ALA A 557 11.61 19.26 21.69
CA ALA A 557 10.38 18.48 21.54
C ALA A 557 10.35 17.70 20.22
N ILE A 558 11.16 18.08 19.22
CA ILE A 558 11.29 17.36 17.96
C ILE A 558 12.05 16.04 18.19
N LYS A 559 11.38 14.92 17.92
CA LYS A 559 11.94 13.57 18.06
C LYS A 559 12.02 12.84 16.72
N ALA A 560 12.99 11.95 16.54
CA ALA A 560 13.21 11.24 15.28
C ALA A 560 12.03 10.35 14.89
N GLU A 561 11.36 9.77 15.89
CA GLU A 561 10.24 8.85 15.71
C GLU A 561 9.00 9.54 15.14
N MET A 562 8.89 10.87 15.26
CA MET A 562 7.81 11.67 14.66
C MET A 562 7.82 11.61 13.12
N PHE A 563 8.92 11.16 12.53
CA PHE A 563 9.18 11.15 11.10
C PHE A 563 9.49 9.74 10.56
N ASP A 564 9.33 8.67 11.36
CA ASP A 564 9.68 7.29 10.98
C ASP A 564 9.01 6.79 9.69
N ASP A 565 7.82 7.32 9.35
CA ASP A 565 7.01 7.03 8.17
C ASP A 565 6.83 8.27 7.27
N CYS A 566 7.68 9.29 7.44
CA CYS A 566 7.53 10.58 6.77
C CYS A 566 7.79 10.46 5.25
N TYR A 567 6.72 10.62 4.47
CA TYR A 567 6.76 10.82 3.02
C TYR A 567 7.29 12.21 2.66
N ALA A 568 6.66 13.23 3.25
CA ALA A 568 6.99 14.62 3.01
C ALA A 568 6.82 15.44 4.30
N LEU A 569 7.73 16.38 4.53
CA LEU A 569 7.60 17.42 5.53
C LEU A 569 7.12 18.71 4.86
N HIS A 570 6.03 19.30 5.33
CA HIS A 570 5.52 20.58 4.85
C HIS A 570 5.51 21.67 5.94
N PHE A 571 5.81 22.92 5.56
CA PHE A 571 5.76 24.07 6.47
C PHE A 571 5.57 25.40 5.72
N CYS A 572 5.27 26.46 6.48
CA CYS A 572 5.05 27.83 5.97
C CYS A 572 5.83 28.90 6.76
N SER A 573 5.90 30.14 6.28
CA SER A 573 6.74 31.19 6.91
C SER A 573 6.17 31.78 8.20
N VAL A 574 4.87 31.63 8.47
CA VAL A 574 4.18 32.21 9.64
C VAL A 574 4.85 31.82 10.96
N SER A 575 5.40 30.61 11.03
CA SER A 575 6.03 30.05 12.23
C SER A 575 7.57 30.19 12.27
N LEU A 576 8.14 31.04 11.41
CA LEU A 576 9.60 31.22 11.27
C LEU A 576 10.13 32.56 11.81
N GLY A 577 9.33 33.27 12.62
CA GLY A 577 9.77 34.49 13.31
C GLY A 577 10.86 34.21 14.37
N ASP A 578 11.31 35.25 15.06
CA ASP A 578 12.39 35.13 16.08
C ASP A 578 11.87 34.56 17.41
N PHE A 579 11.49 33.28 17.38
CA PHE A 579 10.99 32.50 18.52
C PHE A 579 11.32 31.01 18.35
N PRO A 580 11.28 30.19 19.43
CA PRO A 580 11.76 28.79 19.44
C PRO A 580 11.27 27.89 18.30
N MET A 581 10.03 28.08 17.83
CA MET A 581 9.47 27.29 16.74
C MET A 581 10.31 27.35 15.45
N LYS A 582 11.04 28.44 15.18
CA LYS A 582 11.97 28.53 14.04
C LYS A 582 13.08 27.47 14.11
N ASP A 583 13.65 27.27 15.30
CA ASP A 583 14.68 26.24 15.52
C ASP A 583 14.07 24.83 15.48
N ALA A 584 12.82 24.67 15.92
CA ALA A 584 12.10 23.40 15.77
C ALA A 584 11.91 23.03 14.29
N HIS A 585 11.65 24.00 13.41
CA HIS A 585 11.61 23.76 11.96
C HIS A 585 12.96 23.29 11.42
N ARG A 586 14.08 23.92 11.82
CA ARG A 586 15.43 23.48 11.41
C ARG A 586 15.72 22.05 11.86
N ALA A 587 15.34 21.69 13.08
CA ALA A 587 15.47 20.33 13.60
C ALA A 587 14.61 19.32 12.80
N ALA A 588 13.34 19.66 12.54
CA ALA A 588 12.42 18.83 11.76
C ALA A 588 12.94 18.58 10.33
N ILE A 589 13.38 19.65 9.64
CA ILE A 589 13.95 19.56 8.28
C ILE A 589 15.20 18.68 8.29
N THR A 590 16.08 18.83 9.27
CA THR A 590 17.29 18.00 9.39
C THR A 590 16.95 16.51 9.51
N ILE A 591 15.98 16.15 10.35
CA ILE A 591 15.56 14.76 10.56
C ILE A 591 14.86 14.22 9.31
N ALA A 592 13.87 14.94 8.78
CA ALA A 592 13.11 14.55 7.60
C ALA A 592 14.03 14.31 6.39
N ARG A 593 15.01 15.20 6.18
CA ARG A 593 16.00 15.04 5.10
C ARG A 593 16.84 13.79 5.26
N ARG A 594 17.30 13.46 6.48
CA ARG A 594 18.08 12.25 6.77
C ARG A 594 17.28 10.96 6.55
N GLN A 595 15.98 10.98 6.73
CA GLN A 595 15.09 9.84 6.50
C GLN A 595 14.60 9.73 5.05
N GLY A 596 15.04 10.64 4.17
CA GLY A 596 14.69 10.61 2.75
C GLY A 596 13.30 11.16 2.44
N ALA A 597 12.71 11.97 3.33
CA ALA A 597 11.46 12.66 3.04
C ALA A 597 11.67 13.85 2.09
N ILE A 598 10.65 14.16 1.30
CA ILE A 598 10.55 15.40 0.52
C ILE A 598 10.34 16.57 1.50
N VAL A 599 11.05 17.67 1.33
CA VAL A 599 10.79 18.91 2.08
C VAL A 599 10.05 19.90 1.18
N SER A 600 8.83 20.26 1.56
CA SER A 600 7.94 21.17 0.84
C SER A 600 7.73 22.46 1.61
N PHE A 601 7.94 23.60 0.96
CA PHE A 601 7.80 24.92 1.56
C PHE A 601 6.86 25.82 0.75
N ASP A 602 5.88 26.39 1.45
CA ASP A 602 4.97 27.41 0.92
C ASP A 602 5.12 28.66 1.79
N PRO A 603 5.85 29.71 1.33
CA PRO A 603 6.09 30.90 2.12
C PRO A 603 4.81 31.51 2.69
N ASN A 604 3.71 31.57 1.94
CA ASN A 604 2.39 32.03 2.40
C ASN A 604 2.48 33.34 3.20
N LEU A 605 2.87 34.42 2.53
CA LEU A 605 3.32 35.66 3.17
C LEU A 605 2.24 36.28 4.09
N ARG A 606 2.63 36.61 5.32
CA ARG A 606 1.79 37.34 6.30
C ARG A 606 2.55 38.52 6.89
N PHE A 607 2.66 39.60 6.11
CA PHE A 607 3.44 40.79 6.48
C PHE A 607 3.12 41.36 7.87
N MET A 608 1.86 41.28 8.32
CA MET A 608 1.41 41.82 9.62
C MET A 608 2.03 41.12 10.84
N LEU A 609 2.62 39.93 10.67
CA LEU A 609 3.27 39.18 11.73
C LEU A 609 4.77 39.49 11.86
N TRP A 610 5.29 40.43 11.06
CA TRP A 610 6.69 40.76 10.98
C TRP A 610 6.90 42.26 11.18
N ASP A 611 7.81 42.61 12.10
CA ASP A 611 8.18 44.01 12.33
C ASP A 611 8.91 44.63 11.12
N ASP A 612 9.63 43.79 10.37
CA ASP A 612 10.43 44.17 9.22
C ASP A 612 10.15 43.20 8.05
N LYS A 613 9.73 43.75 6.90
CA LYS A 613 9.52 42.96 5.68
C LYS A 613 10.84 42.35 5.19
N ASP A 614 11.97 43.04 5.36
CA ASP A 614 13.26 42.47 4.97
C ASP A 614 13.65 41.30 5.87
N ALA A 615 13.20 41.26 7.13
CA ALA A 615 13.39 40.10 8.01
C ALA A 615 12.64 38.88 7.50
N LEU A 616 11.37 39.03 7.10
CA LEU A 616 10.60 37.97 6.45
C LEU A 616 11.31 37.46 5.19
N LYS A 617 11.75 38.37 4.31
CA LYS A 617 12.49 38.01 3.10
C LYS A 617 13.77 37.24 3.40
N ARG A 618 14.57 37.69 4.37
CA ARG A 618 15.80 37.00 4.80
C ARG A 618 15.52 35.58 5.31
N VAL A 619 14.47 35.41 6.12
CA VAL A 619 14.09 34.09 6.65
C VAL A 619 13.61 33.16 5.55
N ILE A 620 12.81 33.64 4.60
CA ILE A 620 12.39 32.81 3.45
C ILE A 620 13.62 32.26 2.71
N TRP A 621 14.59 33.13 2.40
CA TRP A 621 15.83 32.72 1.71
C TRP A 621 16.75 31.84 2.56
N GLU A 622 16.59 31.84 3.88
CA GLU A 622 17.30 30.94 4.77
C GLU A 622 16.82 29.48 4.60
N PHE A 623 15.52 29.28 4.38
CA PHE A 623 14.91 27.94 4.35
C PHE A 623 14.79 27.35 2.94
N ILE A 624 14.66 28.17 1.89
CA ILE A 624 14.53 27.70 0.49
C ILE A 624 15.61 26.65 0.10
N PRO A 625 16.91 26.86 0.38
CA PRO A 625 17.96 25.92 -0.05
C PRO A 625 17.84 24.50 0.51
N ASP A 626 17.15 24.33 1.65
CA ASP A 626 16.94 23.02 2.29
C ASP A 626 15.64 22.34 1.85
N CYS A 627 14.87 22.96 0.95
CA CYS A 627 13.62 22.46 0.41
C CYS A 627 13.81 21.75 -0.92
N ASP A 628 12.98 20.74 -1.19
CA ASP A 628 12.94 20.02 -2.46
C ASP A 628 11.81 20.56 -3.37
N ILE A 629 10.71 21.05 -2.78
CA ILE A 629 9.59 21.70 -3.47
C ILE A 629 9.35 23.08 -2.87
N VAL A 630 9.28 24.10 -3.71
CA VAL A 630 8.90 25.47 -3.32
C VAL A 630 7.64 25.86 -4.07
N LYS A 631 6.56 26.13 -3.35
CA LYS A 631 5.35 26.74 -3.91
C LYS A 631 5.35 28.23 -3.61
N ILE A 632 5.09 29.05 -4.62
CA ILE A 632 4.88 30.49 -4.48
C ILE A 632 3.68 30.94 -5.31
N SER A 633 3.00 32.01 -4.90
CA SER A 633 2.03 32.67 -5.77
C SER A 633 2.67 33.72 -6.67
N ASP A 634 1.97 34.08 -7.75
CA ASP A 634 2.30 35.23 -8.59
C ASP A 634 2.35 36.55 -7.80
N GLU A 635 1.49 36.72 -6.80
CA GLU A 635 1.51 37.87 -5.89
C GLU A 635 2.77 37.92 -4.97
N GLU A 636 3.39 36.77 -4.69
CA GLU A 636 4.55 36.65 -3.81
C GLU A 636 5.89 36.75 -4.56
N LEU A 637 5.90 36.45 -5.86
CA LEU A 637 7.09 36.29 -6.69
C LEU A 637 8.06 37.47 -6.59
N GLU A 638 7.55 38.69 -6.83
CA GLU A 638 8.37 39.90 -6.86
C GLU A 638 8.95 40.23 -5.48
N PHE A 639 8.18 40.05 -4.41
CA PHE A 639 8.66 40.31 -3.06
C PHE A 639 9.81 39.36 -2.69
N ILE A 640 9.62 38.06 -2.94
CA ILE A 640 10.60 37.03 -2.59
C ILE A 640 11.87 37.19 -3.43
N THR A 641 11.73 37.28 -4.74
CA THR A 641 12.88 37.18 -5.67
C THR A 641 13.48 38.53 -6.06
N GLY A 642 12.69 39.60 -6.00
CA GLY A 642 13.03 40.89 -6.59
C GLY A 642 12.79 40.96 -8.11
N CYS A 643 12.26 39.90 -8.72
CA CYS A 643 11.97 39.80 -10.15
C CYS A 643 10.45 39.68 -10.36
N SER A 644 9.88 40.49 -11.25
CA SER A 644 8.47 40.35 -11.65
C SER A 644 8.28 39.32 -12.77
N ASP A 645 9.37 38.96 -13.49
CA ASP A 645 9.36 37.90 -14.51
C ASP A 645 9.79 36.56 -13.93
N ILE A 646 9.02 35.50 -14.21
CA ILE A 646 9.30 34.16 -13.70
C ILE A 646 10.59 33.58 -14.30
N GLY A 647 10.92 33.89 -15.56
CA GLY A 647 12.14 33.43 -16.21
C GLY A 647 13.40 33.94 -15.53
N GLU A 648 13.39 35.19 -15.06
CA GLU A 648 14.47 35.78 -14.26
C GLU A 648 14.51 35.25 -12.82
N ALA A 649 13.34 34.94 -12.24
CA ALA A 649 13.21 34.43 -10.88
C ALA A 649 13.64 32.96 -10.72
N LEU A 650 13.41 32.12 -11.74
CA LEU A 650 13.65 30.67 -11.66
C LEU A 650 15.09 30.27 -11.28
N PRO A 651 16.16 30.84 -11.88
CA PRO A 651 17.53 30.54 -11.48
C PRO A 651 17.82 30.83 -10.00
N LEU A 652 17.12 31.79 -9.41
CA LEU A 652 17.23 32.11 -7.98
C LEU A 652 16.48 31.09 -7.12
N LEU A 653 15.28 30.69 -7.56
CA LEU A 653 14.41 29.77 -6.83
C LEU A 653 14.91 28.32 -6.83
N PHE A 654 15.63 27.90 -7.89
CA PHE A 654 16.35 26.62 -7.92
C PHE A 654 17.65 26.66 -7.09
N ALA A 655 17.56 27.16 -5.86
CA ALA A 655 18.68 27.22 -4.92
C ALA A 655 18.78 25.92 -4.11
N GLY A 656 20.01 25.50 -3.84
CA GLY A 656 20.29 24.35 -2.97
C GLY A 656 19.67 23.05 -3.47
N SER A 657 18.70 22.52 -2.71
CA SER A 657 18.09 21.21 -2.96
C SER A 657 16.86 21.26 -3.87
N VAL A 658 16.36 22.45 -4.21
CA VAL A 658 15.07 22.62 -4.89
C VAL A 658 15.06 21.88 -6.23
N LYS A 659 14.05 21.02 -6.40
CA LYS A 659 13.80 20.21 -7.60
C LYS A 659 12.58 20.68 -8.36
N LEU A 660 11.56 21.17 -7.65
CA LEU A 660 10.33 21.69 -8.23
C LEU A 660 10.03 23.09 -7.69
N VAL A 661 9.70 24.00 -8.60
CA VAL A 661 9.13 25.31 -8.27
C VAL A 661 7.71 25.35 -8.82
N ILE A 662 6.72 25.55 -7.96
CA ILE A 662 5.31 25.65 -8.32
C ILE A 662 4.89 27.11 -8.21
N LEU A 663 4.38 27.67 -9.31
CA LEU A 663 3.82 29.01 -9.38
C LEU A 663 2.30 28.94 -9.50
N THR A 664 1.57 29.31 -8.45
CA THR A 664 0.10 29.39 -8.47
C THR A 664 -0.37 30.78 -8.89
N LYS A 665 -1.36 30.87 -9.78
CA LYS A 665 -1.87 32.11 -10.40
C LYS A 665 -3.38 32.31 -10.16
N GLY A 666 -3.87 31.83 -9.03
CA GLY A 666 -5.30 31.86 -8.67
C GLY A 666 -6.20 31.29 -9.77
N LYS A 667 -7.08 32.12 -10.33
CA LYS A 667 -8.04 31.74 -11.38
C LYS A 667 -7.41 31.37 -12.72
N ASP A 668 -6.13 31.65 -12.92
CA ASP A 668 -5.39 31.37 -14.15
C ASP A 668 -4.59 30.05 -14.06
N GLY A 669 -4.78 29.29 -12.97
CA GLY A 669 -4.23 27.96 -12.76
C GLY A 669 -2.85 27.97 -12.12
N ALA A 670 -1.98 27.04 -12.52
CA ALA A 670 -0.64 26.91 -11.94
C ALA A 670 0.37 26.38 -12.97
N ASP A 671 1.63 26.75 -12.79
CA ASP A 671 2.78 26.21 -13.53
C ASP A 671 3.71 25.47 -12.57
N CYS A 672 4.36 24.41 -13.04
CA CYS A 672 5.43 23.73 -12.31
C CYS A 672 6.67 23.62 -13.18
N TYR A 673 7.80 24.01 -12.61
CA TYR A 673 9.11 24.03 -13.25
C TYR A 673 10.01 22.97 -12.61
N SER A 674 10.75 22.24 -13.44
CA SER A 674 11.79 21.29 -13.04
C SER A 674 13.01 21.43 -13.96
N SER A 675 14.06 20.65 -13.67
CA SER A 675 15.23 20.52 -14.56
C SER A 675 14.87 20.00 -15.96
N LEU A 676 13.74 19.31 -16.11
CA LEU A 676 13.27 18.72 -17.38
C LEU A 676 12.42 19.70 -18.22
N GLY A 677 11.93 20.79 -17.63
CA GLY A 677 11.11 21.78 -18.32
C GLY A 677 9.99 22.35 -17.46
N CYS A 678 8.94 22.84 -18.12
CA CYS A 678 7.77 23.45 -17.48
C CYS A 678 6.48 22.81 -18.00
N VAL A 679 5.51 22.64 -17.10
CA VAL A 679 4.14 22.26 -17.43
C VAL A 679 3.15 23.20 -16.75
N SER A 680 2.06 23.49 -17.45
CA SER A 680 1.00 24.38 -16.99
C SER A 680 -0.31 23.63 -16.87
N SER A 681 -1.11 23.96 -15.86
CA SER A 681 -2.48 23.48 -15.71
C SER A 681 -3.41 24.68 -15.56
N ALA A 682 -4.41 24.77 -16.43
CA ALA A 682 -5.46 25.77 -16.34
C ALA A 682 -6.59 25.25 -15.44
N ILE A 683 -7.18 26.13 -14.63
CA ILE A 683 -8.32 25.78 -13.79
C ILE A 683 -9.64 25.94 -14.57
N THR A 684 -10.59 25.04 -14.33
CA THR A 684 -11.96 25.20 -14.81
C THR A 684 -12.62 26.36 -14.09
N LYS A 685 -13.22 27.30 -14.83
CA LYS A 685 -13.93 28.44 -14.22
C LYS A 685 -15.11 27.95 -13.40
N VAL A 686 -15.11 28.29 -12.11
CA VAL A 686 -16.17 28.00 -11.15
C VAL A 686 -16.62 29.28 -10.45
N THR A 687 -17.83 29.28 -9.89
CA THR A 687 -18.29 30.39 -9.06
C THR A 687 -17.81 30.16 -7.63
N ALA A 688 -16.80 30.91 -7.20
CA ALA A 688 -16.23 30.79 -5.86
C ALA A 688 -17.20 31.32 -4.80
N VAL A 689 -17.45 30.51 -3.77
CA VAL A 689 -18.18 30.85 -2.55
C VAL A 689 -17.23 31.39 -1.48
N ASP A 690 -16.09 30.74 -1.34
CA ASP A 690 -15.04 31.04 -0.37
C ASP A 690 -13.69 30.51 -0.89
N THR A 691 -12.64 31.33 -0.88
CA THR A 691 -11.29 30.93 -1.35
C THR A 691 -10.34 30.57 -0.21
N THR A 692 -10.85 30.55 1.02
CA THR A 692 -10.05 30.25 2.22
C THR A 692 -9.43 28.86 2.12
N GLY A 693 -8.13 28.77 2.37
CA GLY A 693 -7.37 27.51 2.31
C GLY A 693 -7.14 26.97 0.89
N ALA A 694 -7.53 27.67 -0.19
CA ALA A 694 -7.35 27.13 -1.56
C ALA A 694 -5.88 26.84 -1.91
N GLY A 695 -4.94 27.70 -1.48
CA GLY A 695 -3.50 27.49 -1.69
C GLY A 695 -2.94 26.32 -0.88
N ASP A 696 -3.40 26.16 0.36
CA ASP A 696 -3.02 25.06 1.25
C ASP A 696 -3.57 23.73 0.72
N GLY A 697 -4.83 23.73 0.29
CA GLY A 697 -5.49 22.61 -0.38
C GLY A 697 -4.79 22.21 -1.68
N PHE A 698 -4.28 23.20 -2.44
CA PHE A 698 -3.52 22.95 -3.66
C PHE A 698 -2.24 22.14 -3.36
N ILE A 699 -1.41 22.61 -2.42
CA ILE A 699 -0.14 21.92 -2.15
C ILE A 699 -0.36 20.58 -1.45
N GLY A 700 -1.36 20.48 -0.56
CA GLY A 700 -1.72 19.22 0.09
C GLY A 700 -2.20 18.16 -0.91
N SER A 701 -3.09 18.52 -1.83
CA SER A 701 -3.56 17.61 -2.88
C SER A 701 -2.49 17.31 -3.94
N PHE A 702 -1.61 18.25 -4.26
CA PHE A 702 -0.45 18.02 -5.13
C PHE A 702 0.50 16.98 -4.52
N LEU A 703 0.89 17.14 -3.25
CA LEU A 703 1.76 16.20 -2.55
C LEU A 703 1.11 14.81 -2.42
N TRP A 704 -0.21 14.77 -2.18
CA TRP A 704 -0.95 13.50 -2.16
C TRP A 704 -0.91 12.80 -3.53
N LYS A 705 -1.15 13.55 -4.62
CA LYS A 705 -1.15 12.98 -5.96
C LYS A 705 0.25 12.50 -6.35
N LEU A 706 1.28 13.27 -6.03
CA LEU A 706 2.68 12.91 -6.21
C LEU A 706 3.03 11.59 -5.51
N ARG A 707 2.62 11.44 -4.24
CA ARG A 707 2.76 10.20 -3.45
C ARG A 707 2.02 9.04 -4.08
N SER A 708 0.80 9.27 -4.55
CA SER A 708 -0.03 8.21 -5.15
C SER A 708 0.54 7.64 -6.45
N LEU A 709 1.41 8.40 -7.12
CA LEU A 709 2.12 8.01 -8.34
C LEU A 709 3.53 7.45 -8.05
N GLY A 710 3.86 7.15 -6.79
CA GLY A 710 5.16 6.58 -6.41
C GLY A 710 6.33 7.55 -6.52
N ILE A 711 6.08 8.86 -6.61
CA ILE A 711 7.14 9.86 -6.66
C ILE A 711 7.55 10.25 -5.24
N GLY A 712 8.78 9.92 -4.88
CA GLY A 712 9.42 10.24 -3.60
C GLY A 712 10.66 11.10 -3.79
N LYS A 713 11.46 11.27 -2.73
CA LYS A 713 12.65 12.14 -2.77
C LYS A 713 13.67 11.74 -3.84
N GLU A 714 13.89 10.44 -4.01
CA GLU A 714 14.96 9.90 -4.87
C GLU A 714 14.68 10.13 -6.36
N ASN A 715 13.41 10.09 -6.78
CA ASN A 715 13.01 10.26 -8.19
C ASN A 715 12.36 11.62 -8.48
N LEU A 716 12.20 12.50 -7.49
CA LEU A 716 11.58 13.83 -7.65
C LEU A 716 12.26 14.68 -8.73
N GLY A 717 13.60 14.70 -8.74
CA GLY A 717 14.39 15.51 -9.68
C GLY A 717 14.34 15.02 -11.12
N GLU A 718 13.88 13.80 -11.34
CA GLU A 718 13.76 13.15 -12.66
C GLU A 718 12.28 12.88 -13.00
N CYS A 719 11.35 13.44 -12.22
CA CYS A 719 9.92 13.21 -12.38
C CYS A 719 9.45 13.65 -13.79
N PRO A 720 8.87 12.74 -14.59
CA PRO A 720 8.43 13.07 -15.95
C PRO A 720 7.42 14.22 -15.98
N LEU A 721 7.54 15.11 -16.97
CA LEU A 721 6.64 16.27 -17.11
C LEU A 721 5.15 15.87 -17.17
N ALA A 722 4.83 14.72 -17.77
CA ALA A 722 3.46 14.19 -17.81
C ALA A 722 2.90 13.89 -16.40
N VAL A 723 3.72 13.32 -15.52
CA VAL A 723 3.37 13.03 -14.12
C VAL A 723 3.16 14.33 -13.34
N ILE A 724 4.07 15.31 -13.51
CA ILE A 724 3.92 16.63 -12.88
C ILE A 724 2.63 17.33 -13.34
N LYS A 725 2.32 17.24 -14.64
CA LYS A 725 1.09 17.79 -15.22
C LYS A 725 -0.16 17.13 -14.62
N GLU A 726 -0.15 15.82 -14.43
CA GLU A 726 -1.24 15.09 -13.77
C GLU A 726 -1.44 15.55 -12.32
N CYS A 727 -0.35 15.77 -11.58
CA CYS A 727 -0.40 16.34 -10.23
C CYS A 727 -1.00 17.75 -10.20
N LEU A 728 -0.59 18.63 -11.12
CA LEU A 728 -1.15 19.98 -11.24
C LEU A 728 -2.64 19.97 -11.58
N ASP A 729 -3.05 19.15 -12.56
CA ASP A 729 -4.44 19.03 -12.97
C ASP A 729 -5.32 18.53 -11.83
N PHE A 730 -4.83 17.54 -11.09
CA PHE A 730 -5.53 17.01 -9.93
C PHE A 730 -5.69 18.08 -8.84
N ALA A 731 -4.62 18.79 -8.49
CA ALA A 731 -4.67 19.86 -7.48
C ALA A 731 -5.61 21.00 -7.89
N ASN A 732 -5.61 21.40 -9.17
CA ASN A 732 -6.55 22.40 -9.68
C ASN A 732 -8.01 21.92 -9.61
N ARG A 733 -8.31 20.66 -9.93
CA ARG A 733 -9.66 20.09 -9.78
C ARG A 733 -10.11 20.06 -8.32
N PHE A 734 -9.21 19.65 -7.42
CA PHE A 734 -9.44 19.67 -5.98
C PHE A 734 -9.83 21.07 -5.51
N CYS A 735 -9.04 22.09 -5.85
CA CYS A 735 -9.31 23.47 -5.48
C CYS A 735 -10.58 24.03 -6.14
N ALA A 736 -10.86 23.67 -7.40
CA ALA A 736 -12.08 24.10 -8.08
C ALA A 736 -13.36 23.63 -7.36
N ILE A 737 -13.33 22.46 -6.73
CA ILE A 737 -14.43 21.97 -5.90
C ILE A 737 -14.43 22.65 -4.53
N SER A 738 -13.27 22.76 -3.88
CA SER A 738 -13.17 23.32 -2.53
C SER A 738 -13.68 24.76 -2.45
N VAL A 739 -13.35 25.60 -3.44
CA VAL A 739 -13.76 27.02 -3.43
C VAL A 739 -15.26 27.23 -3.61
N GLN A 740 -16.01 26.20 -4.01
CA GLN A 740 -17.48 26.25 -4.10
C GLN A 740 -18.17 25.95 -2.76
N ARG A 741 -17.41 25.57 -1.74
CA ARG A 741 -17.86 25.29 -0.37
C ARG A 741 -17.27 26.36 0.58
N LYS A 742 -17.71 26.38 1.84
CA LYS A 742 -17.24 27.36 2.84
C LYS A 742 -16.12 26.78 3.71
N GLY A 743 -15.14 27.61 4.06
CA GLY A 743 -14.03 27.26 4.95
C GLY A 743 -12.87 26.54 4.26
N ALA A 744 -11.87 26.12 5.05
CA ALA A 744 -10.70 25.36 4.59
C ALA A 744 -10.95 23.85 4.70
N ILE A 745 -10.50 23.18 5.77
CA ILE A 745 -10.67 21.73 5.95
C ILE A 745 -12.11 21.22 5.67
N PRO A 746 -13.18 21.90 6.14
CA PRO A 746 -14.55 21.48 5.84
C PRO A 746 -14.99 21.58 4.37
N SER A 747 -14.28 22.38 3.56
CA SER A 747 -14.58 22.56 2.13
C SER A 747 -13.87 21.54 1.24
N TYR A 748 -12.85 20.85 1.76
CA TYR A 748 -12.06 19.94 0.95
C TYR A 748 -12.87 18.72 0.50
N PRO A 749 -12.82 18.39 -0.81
CA PRO A 749 -13.49 17.21 -1.33
C PRO A 749 -12.79 15.92 -0.90
N GLU A 750 -13.57 14.85 -0.80
CA GLU A 750 -13.06 13.49 -0.73
C GLU A 750 -12.72 12.96 -2.13
N LEU A 751 -11.92 11.90 -2.21
CA LEU A 751 -11.33 11.45 -3.47
C LEU A 751 -12.39 11.07 -4.54
N ASP A 752 -13.51 10.50 -4.13
CA ASP A 752 -14.63 10.10 -4.99
C ASP A 752 -15.42 11.28 -5.57
N GLU A 753 -15.28 12.47 -4.96
CA GLU A 753 -15.89 13.71 -5.44
C GLU A 753 -15.08 14.36 -6.58
N ILE A 754 -13.84 13.92 -6.79
CA ILE A 754 -12.89 14.48 -7.78
C ILE A 754 -12.86 13.58 -9.02
N LYS A 755 -13.70 13.92 -10.00
CA LYS A 755 -13.81 13.19 -11.27
C LYS A 755 -12.88 13.72 -12.35
#